data_AF-A0A1R2BI66-F1
#
_entry.id   AF-A0A1R2BI66-F1
#
_cell.length_a   1.000
_cell.length_b   1.000
_cell.length_c   1.000
_cell.angle_alpha   90.00
_cell.angle_beta   90.00
_cell.angle_gamma   90.00
#
_symmetry.space_group_name_H-M   'P 1'
#
loop_
_entity.id
_entity.type
_entity.pdbx_description
1 polymer ?
#
loop_
_entity_poly.entity_id
_entity_poly.type
_entity_poly.pdbx_seq_one_letter_code
_entity_poly.pdbx_strand_id
1 'polypeptide(L)'
;MIFFLSLLSTALSNTCPVHDCSLPETLGQCLSYSNSTGIDTYNENPCQAGYYCYTNETTSAFCFPPKPNTRYPGEICFSNTDCISKNCNLTSNSCTGNVENAACLSSADCNPGLYCINQTNPVCKPQVAIGNKCNITEECYNFANCDNNICVEYFSLLEGNVTTVILPPNFAPSCYSGYANSTSNGFLCTDAPYNVSTTPVSCEMPSKCWDRKNQTYKNCQCGLDGNGYCPLFEGSNQVQSMISQWQWLIPGPGVPTCHTLHRFAYECYVGLYNETLLTMYLKWAENVNLYFHNTWVLSANATSCQEEFNIPYYVNVELQLKTTLPTCPIYYYTAENISESYQCYYNNTNVFHSDLVSVINAYGCSEGYYCPGGQNDNVNCTAIVTKALYPGQHCNTSAQCLSGSCKTVCLGKKVNEACKNNADCNPGLFCNTTNMTCKPVMTLGSICGINAPCSATLICDNFKCIKPFSLQINSVTTTGNSQYALACNSGYAEMIGGNYICATAPMNPYTIKTCLGENDCKSTLDYSSCQCGFNGIRYCSSAPGDVYFVNAKKAYLNLVGKECNLAMGVSPGCFESDMKVLLQYYYYYTNFTYFQMLPWLQDPLGPITSMYTADYWTSYKEMLRVQNNIPHSKSFGSIVSMGIILFIAFISL
;
A
#
# COMPACT_ATOMS: atom_id res chain seq x y z
N MET A 1 -40.31 54.59 32.06
CA MET A 1 -40.06 53.16 31.77
C MET A 1 -38.95 53.12 30.74
N ILE A 2 -37.70 52.97 31.18
CA ILE A 2 -36.50 52.96 30.33
C ILE A 2 -36.07 51.50 30.23
N PHE A 3 -36.08 50.95 29.02
CA PHE A 3 -35.60 49.60 28.72
C PHE A 3 -34.08 49.67 28.49
N PHE A 4 -33.32 49.04 29.39
CA PHE A 4 -31.89 48.82 29.24
C PHE A 4 -31.68 47.58 28.35
N LEU A 5 -31.18 47.77 27.14
CA LEU A 5 -30.67 46.70 26.28
C LEU A 5 -29.22 46.42 26.69
N SER A 6 -28.98 45.33 27.41
CA SER A 6 -27.64 44.82 27.71
C SER A 6 -27.11 44.04 26.51
N LEU A 7 -26.22 44.66 25.73
CA LEU A 7 -25.34 43.98 24.78
C LEU A 7 -24.37 43.09 25.58
N LEU A 8 -24.61 41.79 25.60
CA LEU A 8 -23.61 40.79 26.00
C LEU A 8 -22.56 40.69 24.89
N SER A 9 -21.43 41.35 25.10
CA SER A 9 -20.20 41.06 24.36
C SER A 9 -19.72 39.66 24.72
N THR A 10 -19.75 38.74 23.77
CA THR A 10 -19.09 37.44 23.85
C THR A 10 -17.60 37.66 24.10
N ALA A 11 -17.14 37.39 25.32
CA ALA A 11 -15.72 37.29 25.62
C ALA A 11 -15.15 36.12 24.79
N LEU A 12 -14.21 36.42 23.89
CA LEU A 12 -13.39 35.40 23.24
C LEU A 12 -12.72 34.58 24.36
N SER A 13 -12.88 33.26 24.31
CA SER A 13 -12.38 32.35 25.33
C SER A 13 -10.85 32.49 25.45
N ASN A 14 -10.36 32.84 26.64
CA ASN A 14 -8.93 33.01 26.97
C ASN A 14 -8.23 31.66 27.27
N THR A 15 -8.77 30.54 26.82
CA THR A 15 -8.28 29.20 27.16
C THR A 15 -7.66 28.54 25.93
N CYS A 16 -6.56 27.82 26.13
CA CYS A 16 -5.94 27.05 25.06
C CYS A 16 -6.86 25.91 24.58
N PRO A 17 -6.78 25.55 23.29
CA PRO A 17 -7.43 24.35 22.80
C PRO A 17 -6.88 23.11 23.51
N VAL A 18 -7.72 22.11 23.70
CA VAL A 18 -7.33 20.82 24.28
C VAL A 18 -7.09 19.83 23.15
N HIS A 19 -5.91 19.21 23.12
CA HIS A 19 -5.60 18.15 22.17
C HIS A 19 -5.52 16.83 22.94
N ASP A 20 -6.35 15.86 22.57
CA ASP A 20 -6.40 14.54 23.18
C ASP A 20 -6.06 13.47 22.14
N CYS A 21 -5.35 12.43 22.54
CA CYS A 21 -5.07 11.30 21.67
C CYS A 21 -6.10 10.19 21.87
N SER A 22 -6.84 9.86 20.82
CA SER A 22 -7.83 8.77 20.85
C SER A 22 -7.94 8.05 19.50
N LEU A 23 -8.42 6.81 19.54
CA LEU A 23 -8.66 6.03 18.33
C LEU A 23 -9.78 6.69 17.50
N PRO A 24 -9.60 6.84 16.18
CA PRO A 24 -10.58 7.53 15.36
C PRO A 24 -11.85 6.69 15.22
N GLU A 25 -13.01 7.36 15.23
CA GLU A 25 -14.31 6.71 14.96
C GLU A 25 -14.44 6.32 13.48
N THR A 26 -13.75 7.04 12.59
CA THR A 26 -13.77 6.82 11.15
C THR A 26 -12.39 6.40 10.64
N LEU A 27 -12.34 5.36 9.81
CA LEU A 27 -11.09 4.88 9.21
C LEU A 27 -10.39 5.99 8.41
N GLY A 28 -9.10 6.20 8.67
CA GLY A 28 -8.27 7.19 7.97
C GLY A 28 -8.41 8.63 8.48
N GLN A 29 -9.27 8.87 9.46
CA GLN A 29 -9.36 10.16 10.14
C GLN A 29 -8.16 10.35 11.07
N CYS A 30 -7.53 11.52 10.99
CA CYS A 30 -6.40 11.91 11.83
C CYS A 30 -6.74 13.00 12.84
N LEU A 31 -7.78 13.80 12.56
CA LEU A 31 -8.26 14.84 13.47
C LEU A 31 -9.78 14.80 13.53
N SER A 32 -10.35 14.76 14.73
CA SER A 32 -11.74 15.15 14.96
C SER A 32 -11.80 16.44 15.77
N TYR A 33 -12.77 17.30 15.45
CA TYR A 33 -12.90 18.63 16.04
C TYR A 33 -14.26 18.75 16.71
N SER A 34 -14.29 19.32 17.91
CA SER A 34 -15.50 19.64 18.67
C SER A 34 -15.33 20.95 19.42
N ASN A 35 -16.38 21.77 19.43
CA ASN A 35 -16.49 22.96 20.27
C ASN A 35 -17.87 23.03 20.93
N SER A 36 -18.26 21.93 21.58
CA SER A 36 -19.55 21.83 22.28
C SER A 36 -19.55 22.54 23.64
N THR A 37 -18.37 22.79 24.21
CA THR A 37 -18.17 23.38 25.55
C THR A 37 -17.76 24.85 25.50
N GLY A 38 -17.58 25.44 24.31
CA GLY A 38 -16.98 26.77 24.14
C GLY A 38 -15.44 26.76 24.14
N ILE A 39 -14.83 25.57 24.26
CA ILE A 39 -13.39 25.33 24.14
C ILE A 39 -13.17 24.39 22.96
N ASP A 40 -12.28 24.77 22.05
CA ASP A 40 -11.88 23.91 20.93
C ASP A 40 -11.18 22.66 21.47
N THR A 41 -11.73 21.50 21.14
CA THR A 41 -11.19 20.18 21.49
C THR A 41 -10.86 19.44 20.21
N TYR A 42 -9.62 18.95 20.12
CA TYR A 42 -9.09 18.20 19.01
C TYR A 42 -8.76 16.78 19.47
N ASN A 43 -9.39 15.77 18.87
CA ASN A 43 -8.90 14.41 19.03
C ASN A 43 -7.95 14.08 17.89
N GLU A 44 -6.69 13.87 18.24
CA GLU A 44 -5.60 13.58 17.33
C GLU A 44 -5.35 12.08 17.26
N ASN A 45 -5.11 11.62 16.04
CA ASN A 45 -4.65 10.29 15.74
C ASN A 45 -3.53 10.41 14.71
N PRO A 46 -2.26 10.17 15.10
CA PRO A 46 -1.12 10.29 14.21
C PRO A 46 -1.31 9.54 12.90
N CYS A 47 -0.90 10.19 11.81
CA CYS A 47 -0.87 9.50 10.53
C CYS A 47 0.30 8.51 10.50
N GLN A 48 0.12 7.44 9.73
CA GLN A 48 1.20 6.48 9.52
C GLN A 48 2.38 7.10 8.78
N ALA A 49 3.53 6.42 8.86
CA ALA A 49 4.77 6.87 8.25
C ALA A 49 4.54 7.31 6.78
N GLY A 50 4.94 8.55 6.51
CA GLY A 50 4.80 9.40 5.32
C GLY A 50 3.38 9.58 4.78
N TYR A 51 2.43 9.69 5.69
CA TYR A 51 1.15 10.37 5.48
C TYR A 51 1.05 11.60 6.38
N TYR A 52 0.32 12.63 5.95
CA TYR A 52 0.14 13.86 6.72
C TYR A 52 -1.31 14.14 6.99
N CYS A 53 -1.56 14.62 8.19
CA CYS A 53 -2.85 15.19 8.54
C CYS A 53 -2.88 16.65 8.06
N TYR A 54 -3.55 16.93 6.95
CA TYR A 54 -3.77 18.32 6.53
C TYR A 54 -4.90 18.91 7.36
N THR A 55 -4.56 19.60 8.43
CA THR A 55 -5.54 20.25 9.32
C THR A 55 -5.84 21.67 8.83
N ASN A 56 -7.07 22.11 9.07
CA ASN A 56 -7.50 23.49 8.84
C ASN A 56 -8.16 24.07 10.10
N GLU A 57 -7.61 23.77 11.29
CA GLU A 57 -7.99 24.26 12.64
C GLU A 57 -9.50 24.31 12.99
N THR A 58 -10.40 23.82 12.13
CA THR A 58 -11.85 24.07 12.26
C THR A 58 -12.69 22.92 11.71
N THR A 59 -12.08 21.90 11.10
CA THR A 59 -12.80 20.74 10.60
C THR A 59 -12.03 19.45 10.86
N SER A 60 -12.75 18.33 10.80
CA SER A 60 -12.13 17.00 10.81
C SER A 60 -11.18 16.83 9.62
N ALA A 61 -10.04 16.20 9.87
CA ALA A 61 -9.02 15.95 8.86
C ALA A 61 -8.73 14.46 8.71
N PHE A 62 -8.24 14.10 7.53
CA PHE A 62 -7.89 12.73 7.16
C PHE A 62 -6.42 12.67 6.80
N CYS A 63 -5.83 11.49 6.94
CA CYS A 63 -4.47 11.24 6.48
C CYS A 63 -4.44 11.24 4.95
N PHE A 64 -3.57 12.07 4.38
CA PHE A 64 -3.31 12.07 2.95
C PHE A 64 -1.86 11.69 2.69
N PRO A 65 -1.57 10.97 1.59
CA PRO A 65 -0.19 10.89 1.16
C PRO A 65 0.26 12.34 0.94
N PRO A 66 1.53 12.66 1.21
CA PRO A 66 2.02 13.96 0.86
C PRO A 66 1.70 14.19 -0.60
N LYS A 67 1.02 15.31 -0.88
CA LYS A 67 0.83 15.72 -2.27
C LYS A 67 2.20 15.62 -2.91
N PRO A 68 2.35 14.94 -4.07
CA PRO A 68 3.61 14.99 -4.78
C PRO A 68 3.85 16.47 -5.05
N ASN A 69 4.71 17.07 -4.23
CA ASN A 69 5.13 18.44 -4.44
C ASN A 69 5.68 18.44 -5.86
N THR A 70 5.13 19.30 -6.70
CA THR A 70 5.60 19.40 -8.07
C THR A 70 7.04 19.82 -7.97
N ARG A 71 7.96 18.94 -8.37
CA ARG A 71 9.37 19.07 -8.11
C ARG A 71 9.96 20.14 -9.02
N TYR A 72 10.77 21.03 -8.46
CA TYR A 72 11.39 22.12 -9.19
C TYR A 72 12.63 21.63 -9.95
N PRO A 73 13.03 22.33 -11.03
CA PRO A 73 14.29 22.04 -11.72
C PRO A 73 15.47 21.91 -10.76
N GLY A 74 16.25 20.83 -10.89
CA GLY A 74 17.35 20.46 -10.01
C GLY A 74 17.02 19.39 -8.96
N GLU A 75 15.75 19.24 -8.56
CA GLU A 75 15.32 18.23 -7.58
C GLU A 75 15.27 16.83 -8.19
N ILE A 76 15.36 15.77 -7.37
CA ILE A 76 15.28 14.38 -7.88
C ILE A 76 13.95 14.17 -8.60
N CYS A 77 13.87 13.30 -9.61
CA CYS A 77 12.61 12.78 -10.14
C CYS A 77 12.78 11.34 -10.64
N PHE A 78 11.67 10.61 -10.71
CA PHE A 78 11.58 9.27 -11.28
C PHE A 78 10.70 9.23 -12.53
N SER A 79 9.83 10.23 -12.68
CA SER A 79 8.95 10.39 -13.82
C SER A 79 8.81 11.85 -14.23
N ASN A 80 8.42 12.09 -15.48
CA ASN A 80 8.13 13.43 -15.97
C ASN A 80 7.01 14.11 -15.17
N THR A 81 6.04 13.36 -14.67
CA THR A 81 4.91 13.90 -13.89
C THR A 81 5.33 14.37 -12.49
N ASP A 82 6.51 13.99 -12.02
CA ASP A 82 7.04 14.47 -10.74
C ASP A 82 7.44 15.95 -10.83
N CYS A 83 7.85 16.42 -12.02
CA CYS A 83 8.44 17.73 -12.23
C CYS A 83 7.41 18.79 -12.63
N ILE A 84 7.53 20.01 -12.11
CA ILE A 84 6.68 21.14 -12.52
C ILE A 84 6.84 21.48 -14.01
N SER A 85 8.05 21.32 -14.53
CA SER A 85 8.39 21.47 -15.94
C SER A 85 7.87 20.33 -16.83
N LYS A 86 7.35 19.26 -16.22
CA LYS A 86 7.01 17.98 -16.87
C LYS A 86 8.19 17.30 -17.55
N ASN A 87 9.42 17.61 -17.15
CA ASN A 87 10.63 17.07 -17.78
C ASN A 87 11.63 16.56 -16.73
N CYS A 88 11.70 15.24 -16.62
CA CYS A 88 12.63 14.52 -15.77
C CYS A 88 13.79 13.96 -16.61
N ASN A 89 15.02 14.38 -16.31
CA ASN A 89 16.20 13.74 -16.89
C ASN A 89 16.46 12.41 -16.16
N LEU A 90 15.98 11.32 -16.74
CA LEU A 90 16.12 9.96 -16.19
C LEU A 90 17.57 9.45 -16.12
N THR A 91 18.53 10.12 -16.79
CA THR A 91 19.95 9.75 -16.68
C THR A 91 20.55 10.28 -15.37
N SER A 92 20.13 11.47 -14.94
CA SER A 92 20.55 12.09 -13.68
C SER A 92 19.50 11.99 -12.58
N ASN A 93 18.35 11.37 -12.86
CA ASN A 93 17.14 11.37 -12.03
C ASN A 93 16.81 12.77 -11.47
N SER A 94 16.83 13.81 -12.32
CA SER A 94 16.63 15.20 -11.86
C SER A 94 15.71 16.00 -12.79
N CYS A 95 14.87 16.84 -12.21
CA CYS A 95 13.98 17.72 -12.95
C CYS A 95 14.78 18.76 -13.72
N THR A 96 14.37 19.02 -14.96
CA THR A 96 15.03 19.99 -15.83
C THR A 96 14.09 21.14 -16.14
N GLY A 97 14.62 22.36 -16.05
CA GLY A 97 13.94 23.60 -16.38
C GLY A 97 14.49 24.24 -17.65
N ASN A 98 14.00 25.44 -17.92
CA ASN A 98 14.41 26.30 -19.00
C ASN A 98 15.84 26.82 -18.76
N VAL A 99 16.63 26.80 -19.83
CA VAL A 99 18.01 27.29 -19.86
C VAL A 99 18.06 28.81 -19.91
N GLU A 100 19.26 29.39 -19.75
CA GLU A 100 19.45 30.84 -19.85
C GLU A 100 18.90 31.39 -21.18
N ASN A 101 18.22 32.54 -21.10
CA ASN A 101 17.57 33.24 -22.21
C ASN A 101 16.36 32.54 -22.83
N ALA A 102 15.96 31.35 -22.36
CA ALA A 102 14.69 30.73 -22.76
C ALA A 102 13.49 31.44 -22.10
N ALA A 103 12.34 31.42 -22.78
CA ALA A 103 11.11 32.02 -22.27
C ALA A 103 10.63 31.30 -21.00
N CYS A 104 10.08 32.05 -20.05
CA CYS A 104 9.52 31.53 -18.78
C CYS A 104 8.23 32.27 -18.42
N LEU A 105 7.39 31.65 -17.60
CA LEU A 105 6.21 32.29 -17.00
C LEU A 105 6.49 32.70 -15.56
N SER A 106 7.33 31.92 -14.87
CA SER A 106 7.73 32.17 -13.50
C SER A 106 9.14 31.64 -13.23
N SER A 107 9.73 32.02 -12.10
CA SER A 107 11.04 31.48 -11.69
C SER A 107 11.01 29.97 -11.52
N ALA A 108 9.84 29.35 -11.30
CA ALA A 108 9.67 27.90 -11.22
C ALA A 108 10.06 27.14 -12.49
N ASP A 109 10.04 27.83 -13.64
CA ASP A 109 10.33 27.22 -14.92
C ASP A 109 11.83 27.12 -15.19
N CYS A 110 12.68 27.85 -14.46
CA CYS A 110 14.09 28.02 -14.77
C CYS A 110 15.00 27.00 -14.06
N ASN A 111 16.14 26.64 -14.67
CA ASN A 111 17.13 25.77 -14.01
C ASN A 111 17.75 26.41 -12.75
N PRO A 112 18.31 25.60 -11.82
CA PRO A 112 19.08 26.12 -10.68
C PRO A 112 20.12 27.17 -11.09
N GLY A 113 20.24 28.23 -10.27
CA GLY A 113 21.10 29.39 -10.56
C GLY A 113 20.49 30.43 -11.51
N LEU A 114 19.27 30.19 -12.01
CA LEU A 114 18.52 31.13 -12.84
C LEU A 114 17.23 31.59 -12.15
N TYR A 115 16.67 32.72 -12.59
CA TYR A 115 15.35 33.23 -12.21
C TYR A 115 14.62 33.79 -13.43
N CYS A 116 13.30 33.92 -13.37
CA CYS A 116 12.52 34.48 -14.47
C CYS A 116 12.38 36.00 -14.32
N ILE A 117 12.91 36.76 -15.27
CA ILE A 117 12.81 38.23 -15.23
C ILE A 117 11.39 38.67 -15.61
N ASN A 118 10.68 39.36 -14.71
CA ASN A 118 9.30 39.79 -14.94
C ASN A 118 9.26 41.10 -15.76
N GLN A 119 9.51 41.00 -17.07
CA GLN A 119 9.51 42.11 -18.04
C GLN A 119 8.66 41.77 -19.28
N THR A 120 8.60 42.67 -20.26
CA THR A 120 7.77 42.56 -21.49
C THR A 120 8.04 41.29 -22.32
N ASN A 121 9.17 40.61 -22.08
CA ASN A 121 9.48 39.27 -22.59
C ASN A 121 10.17 38.45 -21.48
N PRO A 122 9.42 37.70 -20.65
CA PRO A 122 9.99 37.00 -19.52
C PRO A 122 10.89 35.86 -19.98
N VAL A 123 12.15 35.90 -19.55
CA VAL A 123 13.19 34.92 -19.88
C VAL A 123 14.01 34.55 -18.64
N CYS A 124 14.55 33.33 -18.62
CA CYS A 124 15.43 32.89 -17.55
C CYS A 124 16.76 33.63 -17.61
N LYS A 125 17.18 34.23 -16.49
CA LYS A 125 18.43 34.99 -16.34
C LYS A 125 19.24 34.48 -15.13
N PRO A 126 20.58 34.62 -15.14
CA PRO A 126 21.40 34.27 -13.99
C PRO A 126 20.99 35.05 -12.74
N GLN A 127 21.00 34.39 -11.59
CA GLN A 127 20.80 35.05 -10.29
C GLN A 127 21.79 36.22 -10.09
N VAL A 128 21.30 37.26 -9.44
CA VAL A 128 21.96 38.53 -9.18
C VAL A 128 22.95 38.39 -8.03
N ALA A 129 24.18 38.85 -8.27
CA ALA A 129 25.25 38.82 -7.26
C ALA A 129 25.02 39.84 -6.13
N ILE A 130 25.63 39.58 -4.98
CA ILE A 130 25.59 40.46 -3.80
C ILE A 130 26.00 41.90 -4.17
N GLY A 131 25.30 42.88 -3.59
CA GLY A 131 25.52 44.31 -3.79
C GLY A 131 24.84 44.89 -5.04
N ASN A 132 24.31 44.05 -5.94
CA ASN A 132 23.55 44.50 -7.10
C ASN A 132 22.06 44.64 -6.78
N LYS A 133 21.35 45.38 -7.65
CA LYS A 133 19.92 45.65 -7.49
C LYS A 133 19.06 44.41 -7.69
N CYS A 134 18.05 44.26 -6.85
CA CYS A 134 17.03 43.22 -6.93
C CYS A 134 15.66 43.80 -6.60
N ASN A 135 14.60 43.08 -6.98
CA ASN A 135 13.22 43.39 -6.56
C ASN A 135 12.64 42.35 -5.60
N ILE A 136 13.04 41.08 -5.77
CA ILE A 136 12.56 39.95 -4.97
C ILE A 136 13.72 39.01 -4.66
N THR A 137 13.61 38.22 -3.58
CA THR A 137 14.68 37.34 -3.07
C THR A 137 15.09 36.27 -4.07
N GLU A 138 14.17 35.82 -4.92
CA GLU A 138 14.40 34.81 -5.95
C GLU A 138 15.42 35.25 -7.00
N GLU A 139 15.56 36.56 -7.20
CA GLU A 139 16.55 37.13 -8.13
C GLU A 139 17.96 36.97 -7.59
N CYS A 140 18.16 37.01 -6.27
CA CYS A 140 19.48 36.93 -5.66
C CYS A 140 20.03 35.49 -5.62
N TYR A 141 21.35 35.36 -5.52
CA TYR A 141 21.99 34.05 -5.27
C TYR A 141 21.35 33.32 -4.09
N ASN A 142 21.43 31.99 -4.11
CA ASN A 142 20.79 31.16 -3.08
C ASN A 142 21.18 31.55 -1.64
N PHE A 143 22.39 32.06 -1.41
CA PHE A 143 22.90 32.51 -0.10
C PHE A 143 22.64 34.01 0.20
N ALA A 144 21.78 34.67 -0.57
CA ALA A 144 21.42 36.06 -0.41
C ALA A 144 19.90 36.28 -0.47
N ASN A 145 19.43 37.34 0.20
CA ASN A 145 18.08 37.86 0.10
C ASN A 145 18.05 39.26 -0.53
N CYS A 146 16.88 39.66 -1.02
CA CYS A 146 16.69 41.01 -1.52
C CYS A 146 16.27 41.93 -0.36
N ASP A 147 17.18 42.80 0.08
CA ASP A 147 16.95 43.73 1.19
C ASP A 147 17.29 45.15 0.73
N ASN A 148 16.39 46.11 0.94
CA ASN A 148 16.56 47.48 0.46
C ASN A 148 16.87 47.58 -1.05
N ASN A 149 16.25 46.70 -1.84
CA ASN A 149 16.46 46.55 -3.30
C ASN A 149 17.90 46.22 -3.70
N ILE A 150 18.69 45.64 -2.81
CA ILE A 150 20.01 45.08 -3.11
C ILE A 150 20.11 43.65 -2.61
N CYS A 151 20.85 42.81 -3.33
CA CYS A 151 21.14 41.46 -2.85
C CYS A 151 22.12 41.54 -1.69
N VAL A 152 21.71 41.10 -0.52
CA VAL A 152 22.49 41.07 0.72
C VAL A 152 22.67 39.61 1.12
N GLU A 153 23.87 39.24 1.55
CA GLU A 153 24.13 37.90 2.06
C GLU A 153 23.34 37.66 3.36
N TYR A 154 22.79 36.46 3.53
CA TYR A 154 22.10 36.10 4.77
C TYR A 154 23.03 36.30 5.99
N PHE A 155 22.50 36.93 7.03
CA PHE A 155 23.18 37.16 8.30
C PHE A 155 24.49 37.95 8.18
N SER A 156 24.57 38.90 7.24
CA SER A 156 25.78 39.69 6.99
C SER A 156 25.73 41.13 7.52
N LEU A 157 24.55 41.70 7.76
CA LEU A 157 24.41 43.07 8.27
C LEU A 157 24.75 43.12 9.75
N LEU A 158 25.73 43.94 10.09
CA LEU A 158 26.14 44.19 11.47
C LEU A 158 25.12 45.06 12.22
N GLU A 159 25.24 45.10 13.55
CA GLU A 159 24.44 45.99 14.39
C GLU A 159 24.54 47.45 13.92
N GLY A 160 23.39 48.14 13.93
CA GLY A 160 23.28 49.52 13.43
C GLY A 160 23.01 49.64 11.93
N ASN A 161 23.06 48.54 11.16
CA ASN A 161 22.63 48.57 9.77
C ASN A 161 21.09 48.49 9.65
N VAL A 162 20.54 49.10 8.61
CA VAL A 162 19.10 49.08 8.33
C VAL A 162 18.74 47.87 7.47
N THR A 163 17.69 47.16 7.85
CA THR A 163 17.05 46.11 7.07
C THR A 163 15.57 46.43 6.86
N THR A 164 15.02 45.94 5.75
CA THR A 164 13.60 45.99 5.42
C THR A 164 12.94 44.62 5.42
N VAL A 165 13.72 43.56 5.60
CA VAL A 165 13.25 42.18 5.52
C VAL A 165 13.07 41.63 6.92
N ILE A 166 11.82 41.54 7.35
CA ILE A 166 11.42 40.88 8.61
C ILE A 166 10.44 39.77 8.27
N LEU A 167 10.80 38.53 8.60
CA LEU A 167 9.96 37.37 8.48
C LEU A 167 9.19 37.16 9.80
N PRO A 168 7.89 36.83 9.75
CA PRO A 168 7.18 36.38 10.95
C PRO A 168 7.90 35.19 11.61
N PRO A 169 8.05 35.14 12.94
CA PRO A 169 7.41 35.99 13.95
C PRO A 169 8.23 37.20 14.44
N ASN A 170 9.34 37.58 13.78
CA ASN A 170 10.20 38.79 13.95
C ASN A 170 11.68 38.50 13.58
N PHE A 171 11.90 37.57 12.65
CA PHE A 171 13.23 37.13 12.23
C PHE A 171 13.77 38.03 11.13
N ALA A 172 14.98 38.56 11.31
CA ALA A 172 15.64 39.44 10.35
C ALA A 172 16.77 38.69 9.63
N PRO A 173 16.50 37.99 8.51
CA PRO A 173 17.47 37.11 7.86
C PRO A 173 18.70 37.85 7.30
N SER A 174 18.65 39.17 7.15
CA SER A 174 19.81 39.97 6.74
C SER A 174 20.75 40.31 7.91
N CYS A 175 20.24 40.38 9.14
CA CYS A 175 21.01 40.80 10.31
C CYS A 175 21.83 39.65 10.88
N TYR A 176 23.06 39.91 11.28
CA TYR A 176 23.98 38.89 11.84
C TYR A 176 23.37 38.12 13.02
N SER A 177 22.63 38.80 13.89
CA SER A 177 21.97 38.21 15.06
C SER A 177 20.65 37.49 14.73
N GLY A 178 20.13 37.64 13.50
CA GLY A 178 18.78 37.23 13.11
C GLY A 178 17.66 38.13 13.66
N TYR A 179 17.99 39.29 14.23
CA TYR A 179 17.01 40.18 14.88
C TYR A 179 17.23 41.66 14.52
N ALA A 180 16.13 42.40 14.44
CA ALA A 180 16.13 43.83 14.22
C ALA A 180 15.02 44.53 15.02
N ASN A 181 15.33 45.71 15.57
CA ASN A 181 14.38 46.55 16.28
C ASN A 181 13.66 47.50 15.32
N SER A 182 12.37 47.69 15.52
CA SER A 182 11.59 48.68 14.76
C SER A 182 12.04 50.10 15.12
N THR A 183 12.23 50.94 14.09
CA THR A 183 12.58 52.36 14.20
C THR A 183 11.66 53.19 13.30
N SER A 184 11.76 54.53 13.37
CA SER A 184 10.98 55.41 12.50
C SER A 184 11.31 55.26 11.00
N ASN A 185 12.48 54.70 10.66
CA ASN A 185 13.01 54.65 9.29
C ASN A 185 13.20 53.21 8.77
N GLY A 186 12.54 52.22 9.38
CA GLY A 186 12.69 50.79 9.05
C GLY A 186 13.13 49.98 10.26
N PHE A 187 13.84 48.87 10.04
CA PHE A 187 14.32 48.02 11.12
C PHE A 187 15.84 48.13 11.25
N LEU A 188 16.34 48.25 12.48
CA LEU A 188 17.76 48.36 12.76
C LEU A 188 18.27 47.03 13.31
N CYS A 189 19.26 46.43 12.65
CA CYS A 189 19.94 45.24 13.16
C CYS A 189 20.51 45.53 14.55
N THR A 190 20.27 44.62 15.50
CA THR A 190 20.61 44.79 16.91
C THR A 190 20.85 43.44 17.57
N ASP A 191 21.40 43.44 18.79
CA ASP A 191 21.48 42.26 19.65
C ASP A 191 20.13 41.52 19.75
N ALA A 192 20.15 40.21 19.51
CA ALA A 192 18.94 39.39 19.58
C ALA A 192 18.55 39.11 21.05
N PRO A 193 17.26 39.27 21.41
CA PRO A 193 16.76 38.90 22.73
C PRO A 193 16.81 37.37 22.89
N TYR A 194 16.91 36.88 24.12
CA TYR A 194 17.00 35.44 24.39
C TYR A 194 16.11 35.03 25.57
N ASN A 195 15.69 33.77 25.57
CA ASN A 195 14.80 33.22 26.59
C ASN A 195 15.44 33.24 27.99
N VAL A 196 14.58 33.29 29.01
CA VAL A 196 14.98 33.14 30.42
C VAL A 196 15.48 31.72 30.73
N SER A 197 14.95 30.72 30.02
CA SER A 197 15.25 29.29 30.20
C SER A 197 15.64 28.61 28.89
N THR A 198 16.35 27.48 28.99
CA THR A 198 16.66 26.55 27.89
C THR A 198 15.58 25.49 27.69
N THR A 199 14.45 25.60 28.38
CA THR A 199 13.25 24.75 28.24
C THR A 199 12.01 25.64 28.12
N PRO A 200 10.89 25.14 27.54
CA PRO A 200 9.65 25.91 27.47
C PRO A 200 9.20 26.36 28.86
N VAL A 201 8.92 27.66 28.99
CA VAL A 201 8.45 28.28 30.24
C VAL A 201 6.94 28.45 30.14
N SER A 202 6.19 27.93 31.10
CA SER A 202 4.74 28.09 31.14
C SER A 202 4.34 29.55 31.41
N CYS A 203 3.23 29.98 30.81
CA CYS A 203 2.65 31.31 30.96
C CYS A 203 1.11 31.24 30.94
N GLU A 204 0.47 32.23 31.56
CA GLU A 204 -1.00 32.34 31.54
C GLU A 204 -1.46 33.03 30.26
N MET A 205 -2.53 32.57 29.60
CA MET A 205 -3.08 33.28 28.43
C MET A 205 -3.95 34.47 28.86
N PRO A 206 -3.87 35.66 28.23
CA PRO A 206 -3.03 36.07 27.10
C PRO A 206 -1.78 36.89 27.54
N SER A 207 -1.00 36.40 28.50
CA SER A 207 0.14 37.13 29.05
C SER A 207 1.30 37.30 28.05
N LYS A 208 2.24 38.16 28.43
CA LYS A 208 3.45 38.44 27.67
C LYS A 208 4.64 37.67 28.26
N CYS A 209 5.36 36.99 27.40
CA CYS A 209 6.64 36.36 27.70
C CYS A 209 7.74 37.38 27.46
N TRP A 210 8.41 37.81 28.53
CA TRP A 210 9.51 38.75 28.45
C TRP A 210 10.83 38.04 28.21
N ASP A 211 11.72 38.68 27.46
CA ASP A 211 13.10 38.23 27.34
C ASP A 211 13.84 38.36 28.68
N ARG A 212 15.06 37.81 28.77
CA ARG A 212 15.83 37.85 30.03
C ARG A 212 16.15 39.27 30.52
N LYS A 213 16.16 40.26 29.62
CA LYS A 213 16.46 41.66 29.95
C LYS A 213 15.21 42.48 30.27
N ASN A 214 14.00 41.90 30.17
CA ASN A 214 12.72 42.60 30.25
C ASN A 214 12.61 43.80 29.28
N GLN A 215 13.19 43.68 28.09
CA GLN A 215 13.20 44.73 27.07
C GLN A 215 12.21 44.45 25.96
N THR A 216 12.10 43.19 25.56
CA THR A 216 11.23 42.74 24.48
C THR A 216 10.32 41.62 24.97
N TYR A 217 9.19 41.42 24.29
CA TYR A 217 8.27 40.36 24.63
C TYR A 217 7.69 39.67 23.40
N LYS A 218 7.28 38.42 23.57
CA LYS A 218 6.40 37.68 22.66
C LYS A 218 5.12 37.31 23.41
N ASN A 219 4.04 37.08 22.68
CA ASN A 219 2.80 36.62 23.31
C ASN A 219 2.94 35.16 23.74
N CYS A 220 2.33 34.81 24.86
CA CYS A 220 2.13 33.43 25.27
C CYS A 220 1.38 32.66 24.15
N GLN A 221 1.76 31.41 23.90
CA GLN A 221 1.16 30.56 22.86
C GLN A 221 0.76 29.21 23.44
N CYS A 222 -0.23 28.56 22.85
CA CYS A 222 -0.76 27.30 23.37
C CYS A 222 0.09 26.10 22.93
N GLY A 223 0.44 25.24 23.89
CA GLY A 223 0.96 23.90 23.66
C GLY A 223 -0.16 22.90 23.40
N LEU A 224 0.21 21.70 22.95
CA LEU A 224 -0.75 20.62 22.67
C LEU A 224 -1.37 20.04 23.95
N ASP A 225 -0.72 20.19 25.09
CA ASP A 225 -1.23 19.76 26.39
C ASP A 225 -2.34 20.67 26.95
N GLY A 226 -2.73 21.72 26.22
CA GLY A 226 -3.74 22.70 26.63
C GLY A 226 -3.23 23.79 27.58
N ASN A 227 -1.92 23.91 27.80
CA ASN A 227 -1.32 24.97 28.60
C ASN A 227 -0.62 26.03 27.72
N GLY A 228 -0.41 27.23 28.29
CA GLY A 228 0.33 28.31 27.63
C GLY A 228 1.84 28.22 27.89
N TYR A 229 2.65 28.46 26.86
CA TYR A 229 4.12 28.52 26.93
C TYR A 229 4.72 29.68 26.15
N CYS A 230 5.92 30.06 26.58
CA CYS A 230 6.70 31.11 25.94
C CYS A 230 7.47 30.59 24.73
N PRO A 231 7.31 31.23 23.55
CA PRO A 231 8.05 30.86 22.34
C PRO A 231 9.54 31.21 22.43
N LEU A 232 10.30 30.68 21.49
CA LEU A 232 11.72 31.00 21.34
C LEU A 232 11.93 32.45 20.90
N PHE A 233 12.89 33.13 21.53
CA PHE A 233 13.45 34.39 21.04
C PHE A 233 14.65 34.14 20.12
N GLU A 234 14.95 35.15 19.30
CA GLU A 234 15.92 35.07 18.21
C GLU A 234 17.35 34.76 18.68
N GLY A 235 17.72 35.20 19.87
CA GLY A 235 19.02 34.99 20.51
C GLY A 235 19.13 33.68 21.29
N SER A 236 18.07 32.87 21.34
CA SER A 236 18.12 31.57 22.01
C SER A 236 18.97 30.57 21.25
N ASN A 237 19.60 29.65 21.99
CA ASN A 237 20.61 28.73 21.44
C ASN A 237 20.13 27.94 20.22
N GLN A 238 18.87 27.50 20.19
CA GLN A 238 18.26 26.78 19.08
C GLN A 238 18.20 27.66 17.81
N VAL A 239 17.82 28.93 17.94
CA VAL A 239 17.72 29.87 16.83
C VAL A 239 19.12 30.30 16.36
N GLN A 240 20.06 30.53 17.28
CA GLN A 240 21.45 30.82 16.91
C GLN A 240 22.12 29.61 16.25
N SER A 241 21.79 28.39 16.69
CA SER A 241 22.21 27.15 16.01
C SER A 241 21.64 27.08 14.60
N MET A 242 20.35 27.37 14.40
CA MET A 242 19.72 27.47 13.08
C MET A 242 20.46 28.46 12.18
N ILE A 243 20.75 29.68 12.66
CA ILE A 243 21.48 30.72 11.91
C ILE A 243 22.87 30.22 11.52
N SER A 244 23.63 29.65 12.46
CA SER A 244 24.97 29.14 12.19
C SER A 244 24.98 28.00 11.17
N GLN A 245 24.00 27.10 11.23
CA GLN A 245 23.87 25.96 10.31
C GLN A 245 23.44 26.40 8.91
N TRP A 246 22.61 27.45 8.82
CA TRP A 246 22.18 28.03 7.55
C TRP A 246 23.36 28.45 6.68
N GLN A 247 24.40 29.05 7.27
CA GLN A 247 25.62 29.47 6.56
C GLN A 247 26.37 28.29 5.92
N TRP A 248 26.21 27.07 6.43
CA TRP A 248 26.82 25.86 5.87
C TRP A 248 26.00 25.20 4.77
N LEU A 249 24.66 25.33 4.82
CA LEU A 249 23.76 24.66 3.88
C LEU A 249 23.78 25.25 2.47
N ILE A 250 24.06 26.55 2.37
CA ILE A 250 24.18 27.22 1.09
C ILE A 250 25.63 27.67 0.93
N PRO A 251 26.54 26.76 0.54
CA PRO A 251 27.91 27.16 0.28
C PRO A 251 27.89 28.26 -0.80
N GLY A 252 28.78 29.23 -0.64
CA GLY A 252 28.79 30.49 -1.39
C GLY A 252 28.90 30.37 -2.93
N PRO A 253 29.43 31.38 -3.63
CA PRO A 253 29.31 31.46 -5.08
C PRO A 253 29.87 30.20 -5.79
N GLY A 254 29.01 29.48 -6.52
CA GLY A 254 29.40 28.36 -7.39
C GLY A 254 28.72 27.00 -7.18
N VAL A 255 27.79 26.86 -6.22
CA VAL A 255 27.07 25.58 -5.98
C VAL A 255 25.55 25.74 -6.18
N PRO A 256 25.06 25.86 -7.44
CA PRO A 256 23.63 25.91 -7.71
C PRO A 256 23.05 24.49 -7.74
N THR A 257 22.89 23.88 -6.57
CA THR A 257 22.24 22.57 -6.45
C THR A 257 20.73 22.69 -6.26
N CYS A 258 20.27 23.73 -5.57
CA CYS A 258 18.85 23.95 -5.32
C CYS A 258 18.22 24.98 -6.24
N HIS A 259 16.95 24.75 -6.57
CA HIS A 259 16.10 25.75 -7.18
C HIS A 259 15.89 26.97 -6.26
N THR A 260 15.83 28.18 -6.83
CA THR A 260 15.73 29.44 -6.06
C THR A 260 14.51 29.50 -5.12
N LEU A 261 13.38 28.95 -5.56
CA LEU A 261 12.12 28.91 -4.79
C LEU A 261 12.11 27.83 -3.69
N HIS A 262 13.00 26.83 -3.79
CA HIS A 262 13.02 25.63 -2.93
C HIS A 262 14.42 25.39 -2.34
N ARG A 263 15.22 26.47 -2.18
CA ARG A 263 16.60 26.41 -1.68
C ARG A 263 16.74 25.94 -0.23
N PHE A 264 15.62 25.89 0.50
CA PHE A 264 15.50 25.42 1.88
C PHE A 264 14.55 24.22 2.02
N ALA A 265 14.11 23.64 0.90
CA ALA A 265 13.20 22.50 0.90
C ALA A 265 13.97 21.19 1.00
N TYR A 266 13.38 20.19 1.64
CA TYR A 266 13.99 18.87 1.83
C TYR A 266 14.32 18.19 0.50
N GLU A 267 13.45 18.39 -0.50
CA GLU A 267 13.57 17.88 -1.86
C GLU A 267 14.86 18.30 -2.55
N CYS A 268 15.42 19.46 -2.21
CA CYS A 268 16.75 19.81 -2.71
C CYS A 268 17.83 18.90 -2.11
N TYR A 269 17.85 18.75 -0.78
CA TYR A 269 18.99 18.15 -0.08
C TYR A 269 19.00 16.63 -0.13
N VAL A 270 17.82 15.98 -0.16
CA VAL A 270 17.71 14.52 -0.34
C VAL A 270 18.34 14.07 -1.67
N GLY A 271 18.42 14.98 -2.65
CA GLY A 271 18.94 14.70 -3.98
C GLY A 271 20.43 14.81 -4.21
N LEU A 272 21.19 15.37 -3.27
CA LEU A 272 22.57 15.78 -3.52
C LEU A 272 23.61 14.67 -3.35
N TYR A 273 23.18 13.41 -3.18
CA TYR A 273 24.04 12.23 -2.95
C TYR A 273 25.14 12.43 -1.88
N ASN A 274 24.92 13.35 -0.94
CA ASN A 274 25.87 13.72 0.10
C ASN A 274 25.19 13.60 1.47
N GLU A 275 25.39 12.46 2.13
CA GLU A 275 24.82 12.17 3.45
C GLU A 275 25.20 13.21 4.51
N THR A 276 26.38 13.85 4.38
CA THR A 276 26.81 14.90 5.31
C THR A 276 25.94 16.13 5.17
N LEU A 277 25.67 16.57 3.94
CA LEU A 277 24.85 17.74 3.67
C LEU A 277 23.38 17.50 4.05
N LEU A 278 22.84 16.31 3.77
CA LEU A 278 21.51 15.92 4.23
C LEU A 278 21.42 15.90 5.76
N THR A 279 22.42 15.35 6.45
CA THR A 279 22.46 15.34 7.92
C THR A 279 22.52 16.76 8.50
N MET A 280 23.28 17.66 7.88
CA MET A 280 23.30 19.07 8.27
C MET A 280 21.93 19.73 8.03
N TYR A 281 21.28 19.43 6.90
CA TYR A 281 19.95 19.95 6.59
C TYR A 281 18.93 19.49 7.63
N LEU A 282 18.92 18.20 8.00
CA LEU A 282 17.96 17.66 8.95
C LEU A 282 18.09 18.34 10.34
N LYS A 283 19.32 18.60 10.80
CA LYS A 283 19.59 19.34 12.05
C LYS A 283 19.15 20.80 11.98
N TRP A 284 19.34 21.44 10.83
CA TRP A 284 18.86 22.80 10.60
C TRP A 284 17.34 22.85 10.58
N ALA A 285 16.70 21.94 9.83
CA ALA A 285 15.25 21.85 9.70
C ALA A 285 14.59 21.59 11.06
N GLU A 286 15.21 20.81 11.95
CA GLU A 286 14.74 20.63 13.32
C GLU A 286 14.65 21.97 14.07
N ASN A 287 15.72 22.78 14.04
CA ASN A 287 15.70 24.10 14.69
C ASN A 287 14.76 25.10 14.01
N VAL A 288 14.60 25.01 12.69
CA VAL A 288 13.59 25.78 11.94
C VAL A 288 12.19 25.46 12.43
N ASN A 289 11.85 24.18 12.65
CA ASN A 289 10.55 23.79 13.16
C ASN A 289 10.30 24.30 14.57
N LEU A 290 11.31 24.22 15.45
CA LEU A 290 11.21 24.75 16.81
C LEU A 290 10.84 26.23 16.83
N TYR A 291 11.38 27.02 15.89
CA TYR A 291 11.19 28.47 15.84
C TYR A 291 10.04 28.92 14.93
N PHE A 292 10.07 28.59 13.63
CA PHE A 292 9.09 29.06 12.65
C PHE A 292 7.74 28.32 12.71
N HIS A 293 7.78 27.02 13.03
CA HIS A 293 6.57 26.20 13.20
C HIS A 293 6.16 26.07 14.68
N ASN A 294 6.86 26.78 15.56
CA ASN A 294 6.57 26.84 16.99
C ASN A 294 6.50 25.47 17.69
N THR A 295 7.18 24.45 17.13
CA THR A 295 7.15 23.11 17.74
C THR A 295 7.75 23.11 19.14
N TRP A 296 8.58 24.10 19.46
CA TRP A 296 9.06 24.38 20.82
C TRP A 296 7.94 24.52 21.86
N VAL A 297 6.87 25.25 21.50
CA VAL A 297 5.71 25.44 22.37
C VAL A 297 4.77 24.24 22.24
N LEU A 298 4.51 23.78 21.02
CA LEU A 298 3.57 22.68 20.77
C LEU A 298 4.01 21.39 21.48
N SER A 299 5.30 21.08 21.49
CA SER A 299 5.84 19.86 22.11
C SER A 299 6.05 19.99 23.62
N ALA A 300 5.77 21.14 24.24
CA ALA A 300 5.95 21.32 25.67
C ALA A 300 4.97 20.42 26.43
N ASN A 301 5.49 19.41 27.15
CA ASN A 301 4.71 18.38 27.83
C ASN A 301 3.74 17.60 26.92
N ALA A 302 3.95 17.60 25.61
CA ALA A 302 3.16 16.80 24.69
C ALA A 302 3.36 15.30 24.98
N THR A 303 2.29 14.53 24.84
CA THR A 303 2.35 13.08 24.83
C THR A 303 3.06 12.59 23.55
N SER A 304 3.60 11.38 23.58
CA SER A 304 4.26 10.80 22.39
C SER A 304 3.34 10.77 21.16
N CYS A 305 2.05 10.56 21.36
CA CYS A 305 1.07 10.59 20.28
C CYS A 305 0.88 12.00 19.70
N GLN A 306 0.79 13.04 20.52
CA GLN A 306 0.70 14.44 20.04
C GLN A 306 1.98 14.88 19.30
N GLU A 307 3.13 14.41 19.76
CA GLU A 307 4.41 14.61 19.06
C GLU A 307 4.41 13.90 17.70
N GLU A 308 3.92 12.66 17.65
CA GLU A 308 3.77 11.89 16.41
C GLU A 308 2.80 12.54 15.41
N PHE A 309 1.71 13.14 15.90
CA PHE A 309 0.73 13.86 15.09
C PHE A 309 1.34 15.10 14.41
N ASN A 310 2.24 15.81 15.12
CA ASN A 310 2.87 17.04 14.67
C ASN A 310 4.27 16.82 14.07
N ILE A 311 4.58 15.61 13.60
CA ILE A 311 5.87 15.31 12.96
C ILE A 311 6.03 16.16 11.69
N PRO A 312 7.17 16.87 11.53
CA PRO A 312 7.44 17.63 10.31
C PRO A 312 7.47 16.77 9.04
N TYR A 313 7.11 17.38 7.90
CA TYR A 313 7.09 16.72 6.60
C TYR A 313 8.31 15.82 6.34
N TYR A 314 9.50 16.39 6.30
CA TYR A 314 10.70 15.63 5.97
C TYR A 314 11.00 14.46 6.92
N VAL A 315 10.69 14.55 8.22
CA VAL A 315 10.93 13.46 9.18
C VAL A 315 10.10 12.24 8.83
N ASN A 316 8.85 12.48 8.46
CA ASN A 316 7.92 11.42 8.14
C ASN A 316 8.22 10.75 6.78
N VAL A 317 8.81 11.48 5.82
CA VAL A 317 9.42 10.90 4.60
C VAL A 317 10.66 10.05 4.94
N GLU A 318 11.55 10.54 5.81
CA GLU A 318 12.74 9.80 6.27
C GLU A 318 12.37 8.51 7.02
N LEU A 319 11.29 8.53 7.80
CA LEU A 319 10.75 7.34 8.46
C LEU A 319 10.28 6.31 7.44
N GLN A 320 9.55 6.72 6.38
CA GLN A 320 9.16 5.82 5.28
C GLN A 320 10.35 5.17 4.59
N LEU A 321 11.37 5.95 4.25
CA LEU A 321 12.55 5.43 3.56
C LEU A 321 13.32 4.40 4.40
N LYS A 322 13.23 4.51 5.73
CA LYS A 322 13.81 3.54 6.67
C LYS A 322 12.91 2.34 6.93
N THR A 323 11.61 2.45 6.72
CA THR A 323 10.63 1.37 6.82
C THR A 323 10.29 0.81 5.45
N THR A 324 11.22 0.08 4.82
CA THR A 324 10.90 -0.75 3.64
C THR A 324 9.96 -1.89 4.06
N LEU A 325 8.66 -1.61 4.17
CA LEU A 325 7.63 -2.63 4.29
C LEU A 325 7.18 -3.00 2.87
N PRO A 326 7.36 -4.25 2.41
CA PRO A 326 6.70 -4.70 1.19
C PRO A 326 5.19 -4.72 1.45
N THR A 327 4.48 -3.75 0.90
CA THR A 327 3.03 -3.59 1.05
C THR A 327 2.33 -4.50 0.03
N CYS A 328 1.34 -5.28 0.48
CA CYS A 328 0.56 -6.12 -0.42
C CYS A 328 -0.49 -5.30 -1.15
N PRO A 329 -0.77 -5.58 -2.43
CA PRO A 329 -1.89 -4.94 -3.10
C PRO A 329 -3.20 -5.24 -2.36
N ILE A 330 -4.07 -4.23 -2.29
CA ILE A 330 -5.39 -4.36 -1.70
C ILE A 330 -6.41 -4.33 -2.81
N TYR A 331 -7.31 -5.28 -2.77
CA TYR A 331 -8.36 -5.39 -3.75
C TYR A 331 -9.58 -4.71 -3.13
N TYR A 332 -10.16 -3.75 -3.84
CA TYR A 332 -11.35 -3.04 -3.40
C TYR A 332 -12.44 -3.16 -4.47
N TYR A 333 -13.66 -3.51 -4.06
CA TYR A 333 -14.80 -3.60 -4.98
C TYR A 333 -15.55 -2.27 -4.96
N THR A 334 -15.63 -1.60 -6.11
CA THR A 334 -16.40 -0.37 -6.27
C THR A 334 -17.65 -0.66 -7.10
N ALA A 335 -18.81 -0.18 -6.64
CA ALA A 335 -20.08 -0.36 -7.36
C ALA A 335 -20.27 0.63 -8.54
N GLU A 336 -19.41 1.64 -8.68
CA GLU A 336 -19.53 2.70 -9.69
C GLU A 336 -18.72 2.36 -10.95
N ASN A 337 -19.38 2.16 -12.10
CA ASN A 337 -18.72 1.96 -13.39
C ASN A 337 -17.80 3.16 -13.71
N ILE A 338 -16.48 3.00 -13.62
CA ILE A 338 -15.55 3.94 -14.27
C ILE A 338 -15.66 3.77 -15.79
N SER A 339 -15.51 4.88 -16.49
CA SER A 339 -16.08 5.17 -17.81
C SER A 339 -15.52 4.40 -19.03
N GLU A 340 -14.77 3.30 -18.85
CA GLU A 340 -14.25 2.50 -19.97
C GLU A 340 -14.96 1.14 -20.01
N SER A 341 -15.82 0.99 -21.01
CA SER A 341 -16.63 -0.22 -21.23
C SER A 341 -15.76 -1.49 -21.26
N TYR A 342 -16.05 -2.42 -20.36
CA TYR A 342 -15.50 -3.79 -20.22
C TYR A 342 -14.23 -3.98 -19.39
N GLN A 343 -13.72 -2.99 -18.69
CA GLN A 343 -12.58 -3.18 -17.78
C GLN A 343 -13.06 -3.72 -16.41
N CYS A 344 -12.51 -4.86 -15.97
CA CYS A 344 -12.79 -5.43 -14.65
C CYS A 344 -11.71 -5.16 -13.59
N TYR A 345 -10.53 -4.69 -13.98
CA TYR A 345 -9.52 -4.14 -13.07
C TYR A 345 -9.02 -2.79 -13.50
N TYR A 346 -8.94 -1.84 -12.57
CA TYR A 346 -8.13 -0.64 -12.72
C TYR A 346 -7.13 -0.57 -11.57
N ASN A 347 -5.84 -0.63 -11.90
CA ASN A 347 -4.79 -0.45 -10.91
C ASN A 347 -4.70 1.04 -10.54
N ASN A 348 -4.93 1.35 -9.28
CA ASN A 348 -4.70 2.67 -8.71
C ASN A 348 -3.76 2.51 -7.52
N THR A 349 -3.06 3.55 -7.13
CA THR A 349 -2.37 3.59 -5.84
C THR A 349 -3.29 4.31 -4.87
N ASN A 350 -3.72 3.63 -3.80
CA ASN A 350 -4.57 4.23 -2.78
C ASN A 350 -4.16 3.71 -1.39
N VAL A 351 -4.68 4.34 -0.34
CA VAL A 351 -4.25 4.13 1.04
C VAL A 351 -5.23 3.20 1.72
N PHE A 352 -4.72 2.19 2.42
CA PHE A 352 -5.54 1.33 3.25
C PHE A 352 -4.79 0.92 4.50
N HIS A 353 -5.40 1.20 5.66
CA HIS A 353 -4.94 0.85 7.00
C HIS A 353 -3.53 1.24 7.46
N SER A 354 -2.57 1.67 6.64
CA SER A 354 -1.19 2.06 7.01
C SER A 354 -0.28 2.30 5.84
N ASP A 355 -0.61 1.65 4.74
CA ASP A 355 0.40 1.28 3.79
C ASP A 355 0.05 1.87 2.43
N LEU A 356 1.06 2.40 1.73
CA LEU A 356 0.95 2.76 0.32
C LEU A 356 0.84 1.44 -0.45
N VAL A 357 -0.38 1.04 -0.75
CA VAL A 357 -0.69 -0.21 -1.42
C VAL A 357 -1.18 0.07 -2.83
N SER A 358 -0.78 -0.76 -3.78
CA SER A 358 -1.49 -0.82 -5.06
C SER A 358 -2.93 -1.26 -4.75
N VAL A 359 -3.88 -0.35 -4.92
CA VAL A 359 -5.30 -0.65 -4.78
C VAL A 359 -5.86 -1.03 -6.14
N ILE A 360 -6.18 -2.31 -6.26
CA ILE A 360 -6.80 -2.86 -7.45
C ILE A 360 -8.30 -2.68 -7.27
N ASN A 361 -8.86 -1.71 -7.99
CA ASN A 361 -10.31 -1.53 -8.04
C ASN A 361 -10.89 -2.61 -8.96
N ALA A 362 -11.70 -3.49 -8.38
CA ALA A 362 -12.33 -4.60 -9.07
C ALA A 362 -13.80 -4.26 -9.38
N TYR A 363 -14.23 -4.58 -10.61
CA TYR A 363 -15.59 -4.39 -11.09
C TYR A 363 -16.22 -5.72 -11.47
N GLY A 364 -17.46 -5.94 -11.03
CA GLY A 364 -18.24 -7.11 -11.43
C GLY A 364 -18.46 -7.10 -12.94
N CYS A 365 -18.14 -8.21 -13.61
CA CYS A 365 -18.51 -8.39 -15.01
C CYS A 365 -20.02 -8.58 -15.16
N SER A 366 -20.59 -8.07 -16.25
CA SER A 366 -21.99 -8.32 -16.61
C SER A 366 -22.27 -9.82 -16.78
N GLU A 367 -23.53 -10.23 -16.63
CA GLU A 367 -23.95 -11.62 -16.82
C GLU A 367 -23.44 -12.18 -18.17
N GLY A 368 -22.88 -13.38 -18.14
CA GLY A 368 -22.25 -14.01 -19.31
C GLY A 368 -20.80 -13.60 -19.55
N TYR A 369 -20.15 -12.85 -18.64
CA TYR A 369 -18.73 -12.50 -18.68
C TYR A 369 -18.05 -12.83 -17.34
N TYR A 370 -16.75 -13.11 -17.36
CA TYR A 370 -15.91 -13.31 -16.18
C TYR A 370 -14.63 -12.47 -16.29
N CYS A 371 -14.03 -12.14 -15.16
CA CYS A 371 -12.75 -11.42 -15.15
C CYS A 371 -11.60 -12.43 -15.08
N PRO A 372 -10.73 -12.55 -16.10
CA PRO A 372 -9.58 -13.44 -16.02
C PRO A 372 -8.61 -12.90 -14.97
N GLY A 373 -8.27 -13.68 -13.95
CA GLY A 373 -7.30 -13.26 -12.93
C GLY A 373 -5.94 -12.92 -13.56
N GLY A 374 -5.45 -11.69 -13.32
CA GLY A 374 -4.12 -11.22 -13.72
C GLY A 374 -3.54 -10.40 -12.58
N GLN A 375 -2.24 -10.54 -12.30
CA GLN A 375 -1.68 -10.02 -11.05
C GLN A 375 -1.36 -8.52 -11.03
N ASN A 376 -1.22 -7.80 -12.15
CA ASN A 376 -0.75 -6.40 -12.09
C ASN A 376 -1.19 -5.47 -13.25
N ASP A 377 -2.03 -5.91 -14.18
CA ASP A 377 -2.42 -5.11 -15.35
C ASP A 377 -3.93 -4.80 -15.37
N ASN A 378 -4.30 -3.77 -16.14
CA ASN A 378 -5.70 -3.51 -16.49
C ASN A 378 -6.26 -4.71 -17.26
N VAL A 379 -7.26 -5.40 -16.70
CA VAL A 379 -7.88 -6.57 -17.35
C VAL A 379 -9.32 -6.27 -17.71
N ASN A 380 -9.73 -6.79 -18.86
CA ASN A 380 -11.09 -6.69 -19.37
C ASN A 380 -11.90 -7.97 -19.10
N CYS A 381 -13.20 -7.79 -18.88
CA CYS A 381 -14.18 -8.86 -18.83
C CYS A 381 -14.11 -9.71 -20.10
N THR A 382 -13.98 -11.01 -19.93
CA THR A 382 -13.98 -11.99 -21.02
C THR A 382 -15.33 -12.70 -21.07
N ALA A 383 -15.89 -12.86 -22.27
CA ALA A 383 -17.15 -13.57 -22.44
C ALA A 383 -17.00 -15.01 -21.94
N ILE A 384 -17.97 -15.46 -21.13
CA ILE A 384 -18.15 -16.86 -20.79
C ILE A 384 -18.63 -17.54 -22.08
N VAL A 385 -17.67 -18.07 -22.83
CA VAL A 385 -18.00 -19.02 -23.90
C VAL A 385 -18.56 -20.24 -23.18
N THR A 386 -19.86 -20.50 -23.32
CA THR A 386 -20.49 -21.73 -22.82
C THR A 386 -19.75 -22.90 -23.44
N LYS A 387 -18.80 -23.47 -22.67
CA LYS A 387 -18.03 -24.61 -23.14
C LYS A 387 -19.01 -25.74 -23.37
N ALA A 388 -19.03 -26.27 -24.59
CA ALA A 388 -19.80 -27.46 -24.90
C ALA A 388 -19.36 -28.59 -23.96
N LEU A 389 -20.34 -29.30 -23.42
CA LEU A 389 -20.17 -30.38 -22.46
C LEU A 389 -19.42 -31.55 -23.11
N TYR A 390 -18.42 -32.06 -22.39
CA TYR A 390 -17.65 -33.24 -22.76
C TYR A 390 -18.50 -34.51 -22.66
N PRO A 391 -18.15 -35.56 -23.42
CA PRO A 391 -18.73 -36.88 -23.24
C PRO A 391 -18.76 -37.35 -21.79
N GLY A 392 -19.89 -37.91 -21.36
CA GLY A 392 -20.13 -38.36 -19.99
C GLY A 392 -20.80 -37.33 -19.07
N GLN A 393 -20.80 -36.04 -19.41
CA GLN A 393 -21.51 -35.02 -18.63
C GLN A 393 -23.02 -35.07 -18.86
N HIS A 394 -23.83 -34.75 -17.85
CA HIS A 394 -25.28 -34.72 -17.99
C HIS A 394 -25.71 -33.64 -18.99
N CYS A 395 -26.69 -33.95 -19.84
CA CYS A 395 -27.18 -33.02 -20.84
C CYS A 395 -28.70 -33.17 -20.99
N ASN A 396 -29.34 -32.04 -21.33
CA ASN A 396 -30.76 -31.99 -21.66
C ASN A 396 -30.99 -32.00 -23.17
N THR A 397 -30.07 -31.40 -23.93
CA THR A 397 -30.15 -31.33 -25.39
C THR A 397 -28.80 -31.62 -26.06
N SER A 398 -28.85 -32.13 -27.28
CA SER A 398 -27.67 -32.40 -28.10
C SER A 398 -26.79 -31.17 -28.35
N ALA A 399 -27.38 -29.96 -28.41
CA ALA A 399 -26.65 -28.72 -28.65
C ALA A 399 -25.70 -28.33 -27.50
N GLN A 400 -25.93 -28.87 -26.29
CA GLN A 400 -25.05 -28.64 -25.16
C GLN A 400 -23.76 -29.46 -25.25
N CYS A 401 -23.75 -30.56 -26.01
CA CYS A 401 -22.63 -31.49 -26.08
C CYS A 401 -21.64 -31.12 -27.19
N LEU A 402 -20.34 -31.25 -26.92
CA LEU A 402 -19.28 -31.04 -27.91
C LEU A 402 -19.45 -31.98 -29.13
N SER A 403 -19.96 -33.18 -28.89
CA SER A 403 -20.26 -34.17 -29.93
C SER A 403 -21.56 -33.91 -30.71
N GLY A 404 -22.38 -32.95 -30.26
CA GLY A 404 -23.72 -32.74 -30.80
C GLY A 404 -24.71 -33.89 -30.49
N SER A 405 -24.44 -34.74 -29.50
CA SER A 405 -25.26 -35.92 -29.19
C SER A 405 -25.49 -36.08 -27.69
N CYS A 406 -26.76 -36.06 -27.28
CA CYS A 406 -27.19 -36.22 -25.90
C CYS A 406 -28.16 -37.41 -25.73
N LYS A 407 -27.90 -38.28 -24.75
CA LYS A 407 -28.82 -39.33 -24.31
C LYS A 407 -28.73 -39.46 -22.79
N THR A 408 -29.28 -38.47 -22.08
CA THR A 408 -29.08 -38.15 -20.64
C THR A 408 -27.65 -37.79 -20.24
N VAL A 409 -26.66 -38.25 -20.98
CA VAL A 409 -25.27 -37.77 -20.93
C VAL A 409 -24.77 -37.50 -22.33
N CYS A 410 -23.79 -36.61 -22.47
CA CYS A 410 -23.14 -36.35 -23.75
C CYS A 410 -22.44 -37.61 -24.24
N LEU A 411 -22.70 -37.99 -25.48
CA LEU A 411 -22.14 -39.19 -26.07
C LEU A 411 -20.87 -38.84 -26.83
N GLY A 412 -19.76 -39.48 -26.48
CA GLY A 412 -18.53 -39.45 -27.25
C GLY A 412 -18.46 -40.58 -28.26
N LYS A 413 -17.33 -40.63 -28.94
CA LYS A 413 -16.90 -41.70 -29.84
C LYS A 413 -16.62 -42.97 -29.05
N LYS A 414 -17.02 -44.11 -29.61
CA LYS A 414 -16.83 -45.45 -29.02
C LYS A 414 -15.43 -45.99 -29.33
N VAL A 415 -15.09 -47.12 -28.72
CA VAL A 415 -13.83 -47.84 -28.99
C VAL A 415 -13.65 -48.05 -30.50
N ASN A 416 -12.46 -47.74 -31.01
CA ASN A 416 -12.04 -47.81 -32.41
C ASN A 416 -12.70 -46.80 -33.37
N GLU A 417 -13.56 -45.91 -32.90
CA GLU A 417 -14.06 -44.80 -33.74
C GLU A 417 -13.00 -43.71 -33.90
N ALA A 418 -13.02 -43.01 -35.03
CA ALA A 418 -12.09 -41.92 -35.31
C ALA A 418 -12.31 -40.72 -34.37
N CYS A 419 -11.22 -40.16 -33.87
CA CYS A 419 -11.17 -39.01 -32.97
C CYS A 419 -10.06 -38.04 -33.38
N LYS A 420 -10.19 -36.78 -32.97
CA LYS A 420 -9.16 -35.75 -33.13
C LYS A 420 -8.42 -35.48 -31.82
N ASN A 421 -9.12 -35.54 -30.69
CA ASN A 421 -8.54 -35.33 -29.38
C ASN A 421 -9.32 -36.10 -28.29
N ASN A 422 -8.83 -36.07 -27.06
CA ASN A 422 -9.43 -36.79 -25.92
C ASN A 422 -10.87 -36.34 -25.61
N ALA A 423 -11.27 -35.13 -26.01
CA ALA A 423 -12.62 -34.61 -25.78
C ALA A 423 -13.67 -35.31 -26.64
N ASP A 424 -13.26 -35.97 -27.73
CA ASP A 424 -14.18 -36.66 -28.62
C ASP A 424 -14.63 -38.01 -28.05
N CYS A 425 -13.83 -38.65 -27.20
CA CYS A 425 -14.04 -40.04 -26.78
C CYS A 425 -14.96 -40.17 -25.55
N ASN A 426 -15.70 -41.28 -25.44
CA ASN A 426 -16.47 -41.58 -24.23
C ASN A 426 -15.58 -41.70 -22.97
N PRO A 427 -16.14 -41.51 -21.75
CA PRO A 427 -15.46 -41.83 -20.50
C PRO A 427 -14.82 -43.23 -20.52
N GLY A 428 -13.65 -43.36 -19.90
CA GLY A 428 -12.85 -44.59 -19.95
C GLY A 428 -12.05 -44.79 -21.24
N LEU A 429 -12.14 -43.87 -22.22
CA LEU A 429 -11.38 -43.90 -23.45
C LEU A 429 -10.49 -42.65 -23.62
N PHE A 430 -9.43 -42.78 -24.42
CA PHE A 430 -8.57 -41.68 -24.86
C PHE A 430 -8.40 -41.71 -26.38
N CYS A 431 -8.05 -40.57 -26.97
CA CYS A 431 -7.76 -40.50 -28.40
C CYS A 431 -6.29 -40.83 -28.65
N ASN A 432 -6.03 -41.99 -29.25
CA ASN A 432 -4.67 -42.39 -29.58
C ASN A 432 -4.17 -41.56 -30.78
N THR A 433 -3.11 -40.78 -30.56
CA THR A 433 -2.60 -39.82 -31.56
C THR A 433 -1.92 -40.50 -32.75
N THR A 434 -1.49 -41.76 -32.63
CA THR A 434 -0.86 -42.51 -33.73
C THR A 434 -1.88 -43.00 -34.74
N ASN A 435 -3.01 -43.53 -34.28
CA ASN A 435 -4.05 -44.09 -35.16
C ASN A 435 -5.32 -43.23 -35.25
N MET A 436 -5.37 -42.12 -34.52
CA MET A 436 -6.50 -41.19 -34.46
C MET A 436 -7.83 -41.89 -34.14
N THR A 437 -7.81 -42.88 -33.24
CA THR A 437 -9.01 -43.61 -32.79
C THR A 437 -9.12 -43.69 -31.28
N CYS A 438 -10.34 -43.77 -30.76
CA CYS A 438 -10.59 -43.91 -29.34
C CYS A 438 -10.19 -45.30 -28.84
N LYS A 439 -9.35 -45.36 -27.81
CA LYS A 439 -8.85 -46.59 -27.18
C LYS A 439 -9.12 -46.57 -25.67
N PRO A 440 -9.28 -47.73 -25.01
CA PRO A 440 -9.42 -47.79 -23.56
C PRO A 440 -8.21 -47.17 -22.85
N VAL A 441 -8.46 -46.39 -21.81
CA VAL A 441 -7.40 -45.87 -20.92
C VAL A 441 -6.65 -47.00 -20.22
N MET A 442 -5.41 -46.72 -19.81
CA MET A 442 -4.56 -47.70 -19.13
C MET A 442 -5.06 -47.94 -17.69
N THR A 443 -5.15 -49.22 -17.32
CA THR A 443 -5.58 -49.67 -15.99
C THR A 443 -4.41 -49.72 -15.01
N LEU A 444 -4.71 -49.91 -13.73
CA LEU A 444 -3.70 -50.00 -12.66
C LEU A 444 -2.59 -51.02 -13.00
N GLY A 445 -1.34 -50.59 -12.91
CA GLY A 445 -0.14 -51.39 -13.20
C GLY A 445 0.28 -51.41 -14.67
N SER A 446 -0.55 -50.91 -15.59
CA SER A 446 -0.22 -50.84 -17.01
C SER A 446 0.85 -49.79 -17.30
N ILE A 447 1.61 -50.00 -18.37
CA ILE A 447 2.61 -49.03 -18.84
C ILE A 447 1.87 -47.81 -19.40
N CYS A 448 2.28 -46.61 -18.97
CA CYS A 448 1.66 -45.36 -19.37
C CYS A 448 2.64 -44.41 -20.06
N GLY A 449 2.08 -43.50 -20.84
CA GLY A 449 2.80 -42.45 -21.56
C GLY A 449 1.82 -41.50 -22.27
N ILE A 450 2.34 -40.57 -23.08
CA ILE A 450 1.52 -39.56 -23.78
C ILE A 450 0.41 -40.22 -24.65
N ASN A 451 0.72 -41.35 -25.29
CA ASN A 451 -0.20 -42.10 -26.15
C ASN A 451 -0.86 -43.29 -25.44
N ALA A 452 -0.72 -43.37 -24.13
CA ALA A 452 -1.23 -44.44 -23.27
C ALA A 452 -1.56 -43.85 -21.88
N PRO A 453 -2.47 -42.85 -21.81
CA PRO A 453 -2.79 -42.20 -20.56
C PRO A 453 -3.50 -43.18 -19.63
N CYS A 454 -3.23 -43.03 -18.34
CA CYS A 454 -3.97 -43.73 -17.29
C CYS A 454 -5.42 -43.26 -17.26
N SER A 455 -6.30 -44.05 -16.63
CA SER A 455 -7.66 -43.59 -16.36
C SER A 455 -7.65 -42.26 -15.59
N ALA A 456 -8.71 -41.46 -15.73
CA ALA A 456 -8.80 -40.11 -15.15
C ALA A 456 -8.60 -40.05 -13.62
N THR A 457 -8.67 -41.19 -12.93
CA THR A 457 -8.46 -41.31 -11.48
C THR A 457 -7.14 -41.97 -11.09
N LEU A 458 -6.27 -42.26 -12.06
CA LEU A 458 -4.94 -42.81 -11.88
C LEU A 458 -3.92 -41.79 -12.36
N ILE A 459 -2.69 -41.89 -11.87
CA ILE A 459 -1.58 -41.05 -12.33
C ILE A 459 -0.52 -41.91 -13.00
N CYS A 460 0.15 -41.35 -14.00
CA CYS A 460 1.27 -41.99 -14.67
C CYS A 460 2.56 -41.63 -13.94
N ASP A 461 3.09 -42.55 -13.13
CA ASP A 461 4.34 -42.34 -12.40
C ASP A 461 5.34 -43.43 -12.76
N ASN A 462 6.58 -43.05 -13.09
CA ASN A 462 7.63 -43.98 -13.53
C ASN A 462 7.14 -44.93 -14.64
N PHE A 463 6.43 -44.37 -15.62
CA PHE A 463 5.81 -45.09 -16.74
C PHE A 463 4.79 -46.17 -16.35
N LYS A 464 4.24 -46.14 -15.13
CA LYS A 464 3.17 -47.04 -14.71
C LYS A 464 1.95 -46.28 -14.19
N CYS A 465 0.76 -46.78 -14.50
CA CYS A 465 -0.45 -46.30 -13.87
C CYS A 465 -0.52 -46.77 -12.42
N ILE A 466 -0.43 -45.85 -11.49
CA ILE A 466 -0.54 -46.12 -10.05
C ILE A 466 -1.75 -45.41 -9.45
N LYS A 467 -2.17 -45.88 -8.27
CA LYS A 467 -3.17 -45.15 -7.49
C LYS A 467 -2.54 -43.83 -6.99
N PRO A 468 -3.29 -42.72 -7.02
CA PRO A 468 -2.92 -41.52 -6.30
C PRO A 468 -2.68 -41.84 -4.82
N PHE A 469 -1.70 -41.17 -4.21
CA PHE A 469 -1.32 -41.27 -2.81
C PHE A 469 -0.99 -42.70 -2.35
N SER A 470 -0.27 -43.47 -3.17
CA SER A 470 0.00 -44.90 -2.91
C SER A 470 1.46 -45.24 -2.63
N LEU A 471 2.41 -44.42 -3.11
CA LEU A 471 3.83 -44.64 -2.87
C LEU A 471 4.17 -44.37 -1.41
N GLN A 472 4.97 -45.26 -0.82
CA GLN A 472 5.43 -45.12 0.56
C GLN A 472 6.55 -44.08 0.66
N ILE A 473 6.81 -43.58 1.86
CA ILE A 473 7.98 -42.74 2.15
C ILE A 473 9.25 -43.44 1.64
N ASN A 474 10.20 -42.66 1.11
CA ASN A 474 11.43 -43.07 0.43
C ASN A 474 11.27 -43.68 -0.98
N SER A 475 10.05 -43.73 -1.53
CA SER A 475 9.85 -44.13 -2.92
C SER A 475 10.22 -42.99 -3.86
N VAL A 476 10.89 -43.30 -4.97
CA VAL A 476 11.15 -42.34 -6.05
C VAL A 476 9.88 -42.12 -6.86
N THR A 477 9.59 -40.87 -7.18
CA THR A 477 8.47 -40.47 -8.04
C THR A 477 8.94 -39.49 -9.11
N THR A 478 8.24 -39.51 -10.24
CA THR A 478 8.43 -38.58 -11.37
C THR A 478 7.35 -37.50 -11.43
N THR A 479 6.35 -37.56 -10.55
CA THR A 479 5.12 -36.76 -10.62
C THR A 479 4.95 -35.77 -9.46
N GLY A 480 6.06 -35.31 -8.89
CA GLY A 480 6.07 -34.26 -7.87
C GLY A 480 6.37 -32.87 -8.44
N ASN A 481 5.86 -31.84 -7.78
CA ASN A 481 6.44 -30.51 -7.86
C ASN A 481 6.91 -30.08 -6.45
N SER A 482 7.46 -28.88 -6.33
CA SER A 482 7.91 -28.35 -5.04
C SER A 482 6.77 -28.15 -4.02
N GLN A 483 5.50 -28.21 -4.46
CA GLN A 483 4.35 -27.98 -3.60
C GLN A 483 3.69 -29.28 -3.12
N TYR A 484 3.36 -30.21 -4.01
CA TYR A 484 2.73 -31.47 -3.61
C TYR A 484 3.06 -32.59 -4.60
N ALA A 485 2.90 -33.83 -4.15
CA ALA A 485 3.19 -35.03 -4.94
C ALA A 485 2.01 -36.01 -4.84
N LEU A 486 1.23 -36.09 -5.93
CA LEU A 486 0.04 -36.94 -6.00
C LEU A 486 0.37 -38.43 -5.93
N ALA A 487 1.62 -38.85 -6.19
CA ALA A 487 2.03 -40.25 -6.07
C ALA A 487 2.29 -40.69 -4.63
N CYS A 488 2.79 -39.78 -3.79
CA CYS A 488 3.23 -40.08 -2.44
C CYS A 488 2.05 -40.16 -1.48
N ASN A 489 2.01 -41.16 -0.60
CA ASN A 489 0.95 -41.33 0.40
C ASN A 489 0.84 -40.14 1.36
N SER A 490 1.97 -39.51 1.69
CA SER A 490 2.00 -38.25 2.44
C SER A 490 1.39 -37.08 1.66
N GLY A 491 1.43 -37.13 0.33
CA GLY A 491 1.11 -36.02 -0.55
C GLY A 491 2.29 -35.10 -0.83
N TYR A 492 3.49 -35.45 -0.38
CA TYR A 492 4.69 -34.62 -0.47
C TYR A 492 5.91 -35.45 -0.92
N ALA A 493 6.76 -34.83 -1.72
CA ALA A 493 8.05 -35.37 -2.13
C ALA A 493 9.13 -34.28 -2.05
N GLU A 494 10.32 -34.67 -1.64
CA GLU A 494 11.49 -33.81 -1.56
C GLU A 494 12.41 -34.06 -2.76
N MET A 495 13.06 -33.02 -3.30
CA MET A 495 14.00 -33.18 -4.39
C MET A 495 15.39 -33.52 -3.83
N ILE A 496 15.83 -34.77 -4.01
CA ILE A 496 17.12 -35.28 -3.53
C ILE A 496 17.90 -35.83 -4.72
N GLY A 497 19.04 -35.21 -5.04
CA GLY A 497 19.91 -35.65 -6.13
C GLY A 497 19.21 -35.67 -7.49
N GLY A 498 18.33 -34.70 -7.76
CA GLY A 498 17.60 -34.57 -9.03
C GLY A 498 16.36 -35.47 -9.18
N ASN A 499 16.04 -36.28 -8.16
CA ASN A 499 14.83 -37.11 -8.13
C ASN A 499 13.88 -36.62 -7.04
N TYR A 500 12.57 -36.75 -7.26
CA TYR A 500 11.59 -36.53 -6.20
C TYR A 500 11.43 -37.81 -5.39
N ILE A 501 11.63 -37.73 -4.08
CA ILE A 501 11.52 -38.85 -3.15
C ILE A 501 10.38 -38.56 -2.18
N CYS A 502 9.43 -39.48 -2.07
CA CYS A 502 8.30 -39.34 -1.15
C CYS A 502 8.80 -39.16 0.29
N ALA A 503 8.38 -38.10 0.95
CA ALA A 503 8.83 -37.74 2.30
C ALA A 503 7.64 -37.51 3.23
N THR A 504 7.88 -37.38 4.53
CA THR A 504 6.85 -36.93 5.47
C THR A 504 6.40 -35.53 5.09
N ALA A 505 5.10 -35.30 5.00
CA ALA A 505 4.57 -34.00 4.61
C ALA A 505 4.84 -32.97 5.73
N PRO A 506 5.36 -31.76 5.39
CA PRO A 506 5.53 -30.71 6.37
C PRO A 506 4.17 -30.25 6.89
N MET A 507 4.15 -29.89 8.18
CA MET A 507 2.98 -29.33 8.84
C MET A 507 3.31 -27.96 9.40
N ASN A 508 2.39 -27.02 9.22
CA ASN A 508 2.41 -25.77 9.94
C ASN A 508 1.93 -25.99 11.38
N PRO A 509 2.54 -25.32 12.38
CA PRO A 509 2.06 -25.37 13.76
C PRO A 509 0.78 -24.53 14.00
N TYR A 510 0.28 -23.87 12.95
CA TYR A 510 -0.87 -22.98 12.95
C TYR A 510 -1.78 -23.28 11.77
N THR A 511 -3.08 -23.00 11.90
CA THR A 511 -4.05 -23.13 10.81
C THR A 511 -4.04 -21.93 9.87
N ILE A 512 -3.90 -20.71 10.43
CA ILE A 512 -3.77 -19.43 9.73
C ILE A 512 -2.79 -18.58 10.53
N LYS A 513 -1.80 -17.96 9.87
CA LYS A 513 -0.84 -17.05 10.51
C LYS A 513 -0.51 -15.90 9.58
N THR A 514 -0.57 -14.68 10.11
CA THR A 514 -0.08 -13.48 9.43
C THR A 514 1.45 -13.42 9.53
N CYS A 515 2.09 -12.81 8.52
CA CYS A 515 3.55 -12.73 8.45
C CYS A 515 4.00 -11.35 7.95
N LEU A 516 5.17 -10.90 8.40
CA LEU A 516 5.86 -9.71 7.90
C LEU A 516 6.92 -10.09 6.86
N GLY A 517 7.44 -11.31 6.93
CA GLY A 517 8.34 -11.88 5.93
C GLY A 517 8.41 -13.40 5.98
N GLU A 518 9.22 -13.99 5.11
CA GLU A 518 9.34 -15.46 4.96
C GLU A 518 9.74 -16.16 6.27
N ASN A 519 10.52 -15.49 7.12
CA ASN A 519 10.99 -16.04 8.40
C ASN A 519 9.87 -16.28 9.42
N ASP A 520 8.70 -15.67 9.26
CA ASP A 520 7.56 -15.92 10.14
C ASP A 520 6.84 -17.22 9.78
N CYS A 521 7.06 -17.72 8.56
CA CYS A 521 6.38 -18.89 8.01
C CYS A 521 7.18 -20.18 8.15
N LYS A 522 7.97 -20.33 9.23
CA LYS A 522 8.69 -21.59 9.46
C LYS A 522 7.73 -22.73 9.78
N SER A 523 7.60 -23.66 8.83
CA SER A 523 7.01 -24.97 9.05
C SER A 523 8.06 -25.95 9.56
N THR A 524 7.67 -27.20 9.84
CA THR A 524 8.59 -28.27 10.26
C THR A 524 9.76 -28.53 9.29
N LEU A 525 9.68 -28.05 8.04
CA LEU A 525 10.73 -28.19 7.01
C LEU A 525 10.95 -26.88 6.20
N ASP A 526 10.64 -25.71 6.76
CA ASP A 526 10.77 -24.40 6.07
C ASP A 526 10.07 -24.33 4.69
N TYR A 527 8.97 -25.08 4.55
CA TYR A 527 8.22 -25.23 3.31
C TYR A 527 7.27 -24.05 2.98
N SER A 528 6.72 -23.35 3.97
CA SER A 528 5.68 -22.33 3.75
C SER A 528 6.26 -20.96 3.44
N SER A 529 5.56 -20.22 2.58
CA SER A 529 5.95 -18.89 2.12
C SER A 529 4.97 -17.81 2.59
N CYS A 530 5.44 -16.58 2.72
CA CYS A 530 4.65 -15.44 3.18
C CYS A 530 4.01 -14.70 1.98
N GLN A 531 2.75 -14.95 1.70
CA GLN A 531 2.05 -14.51 0.49
C GLN A 531 0.95 -13.47 0.79
N CYS A 532 0.72 -12.54 -0.13
CA CYS A 532 -0.34 -11.54 0.00
C CYS A 532 -1.75 -12.13 -0.14
N GLY A 533 -2.65 -11.74 0.77
CA GLY A 533 -4.10 -11.90 0.63
C GLY A 533 -4.74 -10.70 -0.08
N PHE A 534 -6.03 -10.80 -0.39
CA PHE A 534 -6.77 -9.73 -1.07
C PHE A 534 -7.01 -8.49 -0.19
N ASN A 535 -6.93 -8.65 1.13
CA ASN A 535 -7.11 -7.61 2.13
C ASN A 535 -5.82 -6.84 2.47
N GLY A 536 -4.73 -7.08 1.72
CA GLY A 536 -3.44 -6.42 1.95
C GLY A 536 -2.63 -7.00 3.11
N ILE A 537 -3.13 -8.05 3.77
CA ILE A 537 -2.41 -8.74 4.82
C ILE A 537 -1.68 -9.93 4.20
N ARG A 538 -0.43 -10.17 4.63
CA ARG A 538 0.31 -11.37 4.24
C ARG A 538 0.01 -12.53 5.17
N TYR A 539 -0.13 -13.71 4.60
CA TYR A 539 -0.38 -14.96 5.32
C TYR A 539 0.63 -16.03 4.90
N CYS A 540 0.96 -16.91 5.84
CA CYS A 540 1.74 -18.10 5.54
C CYS A 540 0.91 -19.08 4.70
N SER A 541 1.49 -19.62 3.63
CA SER A 541 0.85 -20.62 2.78
C SER A 541 0.65 -21.96 3.51
N SER A 542 -0.38 -22.72 3.12
CA SER A 542 -0.64 -24.03 3.70
C SER A 542 0.41 -25.06 3.26
N ALA A 543 0.75 -26.00 4.14
CA ALA A 543 1.65 -27.12 3.88
C ALA A 543 0.86 -28.41 3.58
N PRO A 544 1.39 -29.37 2.81
CA PRO A 544 0.69 -30.61 2.46
C PRO A 544 0.28 -31.49 3.65
N GLY A 545 0.90 -31.32 4.82
CA GLY A 545 0.51 -31.99 6.05
C GLY A 545 -0.64 -31.31 6.79
N ASP A 546 -1.03 -30.10 6.38
CA ASP A 546 -2.12 -29.36 7.01
C ASP A 546 -3.49 -29.99 6.71
N VAL A 547 -4.46 -29.65 7.55
CA VAL A 547 -5.81 -30.24 7.56
C VAL A 547 -6.51 -30.17 6.21
N TYR A 548 -6.36 -29.06 5.47
CA TYR A 548 -7.04 -28.85 4.19
C TYR A 548 -6.54 -29.83 3.13
N PHE A 549 -5.22 -29.97 2.95
CA PHE A 549 -4.69 -30.91 1.97
C PHE A 549 -4.97 -32.37 2.36
N VAL A 550 -4.88 -32.70 3.65
CA VAL A 550 -5.22 -34.03 4.16
C VAL A 550 -6.69 -34.39 3.86
N ASN A 551 -7.61 -33.45 4.08
CA ASN A 551 -9.03 -33.62 3.75
C ASN A 551 -9.27 -33.73 2.24
N ALA A 552 -8.61 -32.89 1.45
CA ALA A 552 -8.67 -32.97 -0.01
C ALA A 552 -8.23 -34.35 -0.52
N LYS A 553 -7.09 -34.85 -0.02
CA LYS A 553 -6.59 -36.20 -0.33
C LYS A 553 -7.62 -37.28 0.01
N LYS A 554 -8.21 -37.24 1.21
CA LYS A 554 -9.22 -38.21 1.65
C LYS A 554 -10.44 -38.21 0.74
N ALA A 555 -10.94 -37.03 0.37
CA ALA A 555 -12.07 -36.89 -0.54
C ALA A 555 -11.73 -37.39 -1.96
N TYR A 556 -10.53 -37.06 -2.45
CA TYR A 556 -10.06 -37.50 -3.76
C TYR A 556 -9.96 -39.03 -3.89
N LEU A 557 -9.51 -39.72 -2.83
CA LEU A 557 -9.46 -41.19 -2.82
C LEU A 557 -10.85 -41.83 -2.97
N ASN A 558 -11.92 -41.15 -2.58
CA ASN A 558 -13.29 -41.62 -2.79
C ASN A 558 -13.81 -41.39 -4.22
N LEU A 559 -13.09 -40.60 -5.03
CA LEU A 559 -13.38 -40.40 -6.46
C LEU A 559 -12.73 -41.47 -7.34
N VAL A 560 -11.76 -42.23 -6.79
CA VAL A 560 -10.97 -43.19 -7.56
C VAL A 560 -11.83 -44.34 -8.10
N GLY A 561 -11.65 -44.67 -9.39
CA GLY A 561 -12.37 -45.75 -10.07
C GLY A 561 -13.66 -45.30 -10.77
N LYS A 562 -13.95 -44.00 -10.81
CA LYS A 562 -15.07 -43.43 -11.57
C LYS A 562 -14.57 -42.95 -12.95
N GLU A 563 -15.32 -43.26 -14.00
CA GLU A 563 -14.93 -42.94 -15.36
C GLU A 563 -15.34 -41.52 -15.73
N CYS A 564 -14.36 -40.64 -15.91
CA CYS A 564 -14.53 -39.31 -16.51
C CYS A 564 -13.91 -39.26 -17.90
N ASN A 565 -14.36 -38.31 -18.73
CA ASN A 565 -13.65 -37.99 -19.95
C ASN A 565 -12.25 -37.45 -19.64
N LEU A 566 -11.23 -37.95 -20.35
CA LEU A 566 -9.84 -37.65 -20.06
C LEU A 566 -9.44 -36.19 -20.33
N ALA A 567 -10.08 -35.51 -21.30
CA ALA A 567 -9.78 -34.10 -21.59
C ALA A 567 -10.27 -33.16 -20.49
N MET A 568 -11.32 -33.55 -19.79
CA MET A 568 -11.90 -32.78 -18.69
C MET A 568 -11.24 -33.11 -17.34
N GLY A 569 -10.78 -34.35 -17.17
CA GLY A 569 -10.28 -34.85 -15.88
C GLY A 569 -11.41 -34.99 -14.85
N VAL A 570 -11.07 -34.79 -13.58
CA VAL A 570 -12.00 -34.86 -12.44
C VAL A 570 -12.77 -33.53 -12.35
N SER A 571 -14.06 -33.53 -12.66
CA SER A 571 -14.93 -32.33 -12.68
C SER A 571 -16.32 -32.65 -12.11
N PRO A 572 -17.14 -31.65 -11.73
CA PRO A 572 -18.43 -31.90 -11.12
C PRO A 572 -19.39 -32.59 -12.10
N GLY A 573 -19.33 -32.20 -13.38
CA GLY A 573 -20.18 -32.77 -14.43
C GLY A 573 -19.96 -34.26 -14.67
N CYS A 574 -18.81 -34.82 -14.28
CA CYS A 574 -18.56 -36.26 -14.31
C CYS A 574 -19.40 -37.02 -13.26
N PHE A 575 -19.79 -36.36 -12.17
CA PHE A 575 -20.36 -37.00 -11.00
C PHE A 575 -21.83 -36.62 -10.73
N GLU A 576 -22.43 -35.78 -11.58
CA GLU A 576 -23.81 -35.29 -11.41
C GLU A 576 -24.86 -36.41 -11.25
N SER A 577 -24.62 -37.59 -11.82
CA SER A 577 -25.51 -38.75 -11.67
C SER A 577 -25.43 -39.47 -10.32
N ASP A 578 -24.40 -39.20 -9.50
CA ASP A 578 -24.16 -39.84 -8.21
C ASP A 578 -23.88 -38.79 -7.14
N MET A 579 -24.94 -38.34 -6.44
CA MET A 579 -24.84 -37.28 -5.44
C MET A 579 -23.80 -37.53 -4.34
N LYS A 580 -23.53 -38.80 -3.98
CA LYS A 580 -22.52 -39.12 -2.97
C LYS A 580 -21.11 -38.85 -3.49
N VAL A 581 -20.85 -39.22 -4.74
CA VAL A 581 -19.55 -38.96 -5.39
C VAL A 581 -19.40 -37.48 -5.71
N LEU A 582 -20.46 -36.82 -6.16
CA LEU A 582 -20.47 -35.37 -6.37
C LEU A 582 -20.14 -34.60 -5.09
N LEU A 583 -20.68 -35.03 -3.94
CA LEU A 583 -20.32 -34.43 -2.65
C LEU A 583 -18.83 -34.60 -2.34
N GLN A 584 -18.24 -35.77 -2.61
CA GLN A 584 -16.80 -35.99 -2.45
C GLN A 584 -15.98 -35.10 -3.39
N TYR A 585 -16.47 -34.85 -4.61
CA TYR A 585 -15.84 -33.92 -5.54
C TYR A 585 -15.79 -32.50 -4.96
N TYR A 586 -16.93 -32.00 -4.46
CA TYR A 586 -16.96 -30.68 -3.86
C TYR A 586 -16.11 -30.58 -2.60
N TYR A 587 -16.06 -31.62 -1.75
CA TYR A 587 -15.13 -31.68 -0.62
C TYR A 587 -13.67 -31.64 -1.08
N TYR A 588 -13.31 -32.40 -2.10
CA TYR A 588 -11.96 -32.39 -2.67
C TYR A 588 -11.61 -31.00 -3.19
N TYR A 589 -12.43 -30.45 -4.07
CA TYR A 589 -12.17 -29.19 -4.75
C TYR A 589 -12.06 -28.01 -3.77
N THR A 590 -12.99 -27.91 -2.82
CA THR A 590 -12.97 -26.84 -1.82
C THR A 590 -11.71 -26.92 -0.93
N ASN A 591 -11.40 -28.09 -0.36
CA ASN A 591 -10.24 -28.24 0.50
C ASN A 591 -8.92 -28.08 -0.26
N PHE A 592 -8.85 -28.56 -1.51
CA PHE A 592 -7.66 -28.43 -2.35
C PHE A 592 -7.41 -26.98 -2.75
N THR A 593 -8.45 -26.26 -3.16
CA THR A 593 -8.35 -24.82 -3.48
C THR A 593 -7.97 -24.03 -2.23
N TYR A 594 -8.51 -24.39 -1.07
CA TYR A 594 -8.14 -23.74 0.20
C TYR A 594 -6.68 -23.97 0.56
N PHE A 595 -6.15 -25.18 0.32
CA PHE A 595 -4.72 -25.45 0.45
C PHE A 595 -3.87 -24.57 -0.49
N GLN A 596 -4.26 -24.45 -1.76
CA GLN A 596 -3.48 -23.71 -2.77
C GLN A 596 -3.59 -22.18 -2.61
N MET A 597 -4.73 -21.68 -2.16
CA MET A 597 -5.09 -20.26 -2.19
C MET A 597 -5.44 -19.71 -0.80
N LEU A 598 -4.91 -20.34 0.26
CA LEU A 598 -5.19 -19.98 1.66
C LEU A 598 -5.15 -18.45 1.91
N PRO A 599 -4.08 -17.71 1.52
CA PRO A 599 -4.00 -16.26 1.77
C PRO A 599 -5.12 -15.47 1.11
N TRP A 600 -5.58 -15.91 -0.06
CA TRP A 600 -6.59 -15.22 -0.86
C TRP A 600 -8.02 -15.49 -0.35
N LEU A 601 -8.19 -16.49 0.52
CA LEU A 601 -9.47 -16.87 1.10
C LEU A 601 -9.66 -16.36 2.54
N GLN A 602 -8.68 -15.63 3.11
CA GLN A 602 -8.73 -15.14 4.49
C GLN A 602 -9.68 -13.94 4.71
N ASP A 603 -10.29 -13.41 3.65
CA ASP A 603 -11.36 -12.40 3.75
C ASP A 603 -12.60 -12.80 2.92
N PRO A 604 -13.46 -13.67 3.48
CA PRO A 604 -14.44 -14.43 2.71
C PRO A 604 -15.73 -13.67 2.35
N LEU A 605 -15.85 -12.37 2.67
CA LEU A 605 -17.15 -11.67 2.59
C LEU A 605 -17.21 -10.50 1.61
N GLY A 606 -16.16 -10.29 0.81
CA GLY A 606 -16.19 -9.30 -0.27
C GLY A 606 -16.71 -9.85 -1.62
N PRO A 607 -17.29 -9.01 -2.48
CA PRO A 607 -17.51 -9.31 -3.91
C PRO A 607 -16.24 -9.74 -4.67
N ILE A 608 -15.07 -9.47 -4.10
CA ILE A 608 -13.76 -9.77 -4.66
C ILE A 608 -13.48 -11.27 -4.61
N THR A 609 -13.66 -11.91 -3.46
CA THR A 609 -13.43 -13.36 -3.35
C THR A 609 -14.41 -14.13 -4.23
N SER A 610 -15.66 -13.67 -4.35
CA SER A 610 -16.62 -14.30 -5.27
C SER A 610 -16.26 -14.12 -6.75
N MET A 611 -15.50 -13.08 -7.12
CA MET A 611 -14.98 -12.90 -8.48
C MET A 611 -13.76 -13.80 -8.76
N TYR A 612 -12.76 -13.82 -7.87
CA TYR A 612 -11.51 -14.54 -8.11
C TYR A 612 -11.59 -16.04 -7.81
N THR A 613 -12.45 -16.43 -6.89
CA THR A 613 -12.61 -17.84 -6.46
C THR A 613 -14.07 -18.27 -6.63
N ALA A 614 -14.74 -17.80 -7.68
CA ALA A 614 -16.13 -18.11 -8.01
C ALA A 614 -16.42 -19.63 -7.99
N ASP A 615 -15.55 -20.42 -8.60
CA ASP A 615 -15.66 -21.87 -8.67
C ASP A 615 -15.56 -22.52 -7.27
N TYR A 616 -14.71 -21.98 -6.40
CA TYR A 616 -14.60 -22.41 -5.01
C TYR A 616 -15.90 -22.15 -4.25
N TRP A 617 -16.42 -20.93 -4.31
CA TRP A 617 -17.66 -20.56 -3.61
C TRP A 617 -18.87 -21.30 -4.15
N THR A 618 -18.92 -21.55 -5.46
CA THR A 618 -19.96 -22.36 -6.10
C THR A 618 -19.90 -23.79 -5.59
N SER A 619 -18.71 -24.40 -5.61
CA SER A 619 -18.48 -25.75 -5.08
C SER A 619 -18.78 -25.85 -3.59
N TYR A 620 -18.45 -24.81 -2.81
CA TYR A 620 -18.71 -24.75 -1.38
C TYR A 620 -20.22 -24.66 -1.08
N LYS A 621 -20.96 -23.81 -1.81
CA LYS A 621 -22.43 -23.73 -1.69
C LYS A 621 -23.09 -25.05 -2.09
N GLU A 622 -22.64 -25.68 -3.17
CA GLU A 622 -23.15 -26.97 -3.61
C GLU A 622 -22.82 -28.10 -2.62
N MET A 623 -21.63 -28.10 -2.02
CA MET A 623 -21.27 -29.00 -0.94
C MET A 623 -22.28 -28.91 0.21
N LEU A 624 -22.58 -27.69 0.67
CA LEU A 624 -23.56 -27.45 1.74
C LEU A 624 -24.97 -27.86 1.33
N ARG A 625 -25.39 -27.55 0.09
CA ARG A 625 -26.71 -27.92 -0.45
C ARG A 625 -26.88 -29.43 -0.52
N VAL A 626 -25.90 -30.15 -1.06
CA VAL A 626 -25.94 -31.62 -1.17
C VAL A 626 -25.89 -32.24 0.22
N GLN A 627 -25.06 -31.72 1.14
CA GLN A 627 -24.98 -32.18 2.53
C GLN A 627 -26.33 -32.08 3.24
N ASN A 628 -27.07 -30.98 3.08
CA ASN A 628 -28.38 -30.77 3.71
C ASN A 628 -29.49 -31.66 3.13
N ASN A 629 -29.35 -32.13 1.88
CA ASN A 629 -30.33 -32.99 1.22
C ASN A 629 -30.10 -34.49 1.45
N ILE A 630 -28.98 -34.88 2.08
CA ILE A 630 -28.75 -36.27 2.45
C ILE A 630 -29.46 -36.51 3.80
N PRO A 631 -30.48 -37.37 3.88
CA PRO A 631 -31.17 -37.64 5.14
C PRO A 631 -30.15 -38.09 6.19
N HIS A 632 -30.06 -37.32 7.28
CA HIS A 632 -29.06 -37.50 8.32
C HIS A 632 -29.13 -38.91 8.93
N SER A 633 -28.33 -39.85 8.42
CA SER A 633 -27.98 -41.05 9.17
C SER A 633 -27.00 -40.62 10.27
N LYS A 634 -27.33 -40.93 11.52
CA LYS A 634 -26.79 -40.39 12.78
C LYS A 634 -25.26 -40.46 13.00
N SER A 635 -24.42 -40.85 12.04
CA SER A 635 -22.97 -41.03 12.23
C SER A 635 -22.07 -39.96 11.58
N PHE A 636 -22.58 -39.09 10.69
CA PHE A 636 -21.74 -38.13 9.95
C PHE A 636 -21.72 -36.70 10.53
N GLY A 637 -22.66 -36.36 11.43
CA GLY A 637 -22.85 -34.98 11.92
C GLY A 637 -21.79 -34.47 12.89
N SER A 638 -21.05 -35.34 13.58
CA SER A 638 -20.23 -34.93 14.73
C SER A 638 -18.81 -34.48 14.38
N ILE A 639 -18.30 -34.76 13.17
CA ILE A 639 -16.91 -34.41 12.77
C ILE A 639 -16.86 -33.08 11.99
N VAL A 640 -17.98 -32.64 11.42
CA VAL A 640 -18.04 -31.46 10.53
C VAL A 640 -18.50 -30.19 11.26
N SER A 641 -19.26 -30.31 12.36
CA SER A 641 -19.75 -29.16 13.13
C SER A 641 -18.66 -28.35 13.83
N MET A 642 -17.52 -28.96 14.20
CA MET A 642 -16.41 -28.24 14.87
C MET A 642 -15.63 -27.29 13.94
N GLY A 643 -15.61 -27.53 12.62
CA GLY A 643 -14.96 -26.62 11.67
C GLY A 643 -15.82 -25.42 11.26
N ILE A 644 -17.15 -25.56 11.32
CA ILE A 644 -18.12 -24.54 10.85
C ILE A 644 -18.46 -23.54 11.97
N ILE A 645 -18.47 -23.97 13.23
CA ILE A 645 -18.83 -23.09 14.38
C ILE A 645 -17.75 -22.03 14.65
N LEU A 646 -16.47 -22.31 14.38
CA LEU A 646 -15.39 -21.32 14.51
C LEU A 646 -15.48 -20.18 13.49
N PHE A 647 -16.20 -20.37 12.37
CA PHE A 647 -16.35 -19.37 11.32
C PHE A 647 -17.55 -18.43 11.54
N ILE A 648 -18.61 -18.92 12.19
CA ILE A 648 -19.80 -18.09 12.52
C ILE A 648 -19.55 -17.24 13.79
N ALA A 649 -18.66 -17.67 14.69
CA ALA A 649 -18.34 -16.92 15.91
C ALA A 649 -17.58 -15.60 15.67
N PHE A 650 -16.91 -15.43 14.53
CA PHE A 650 -16.20 -14.19 14.15
C PHE A 650 -17.11 -13.13 13.49
N ILE A 651 -18.38 -13.45 13.24
CA ILE A 651 -19.35 -12.51 12.63
C ILE A 651 -20.16 -11.76 13.71
N SER A 652 -19.95 -12.08 15.00
CA SER A 652 -20.73 -11.53 16.12
C SER A 652 -19.90 -10.80 17.19
N LEU A 653 -18.67 -10.36 16.88
CA LEU A 653 -17.81 -9.57 17.76
C LEU A 653 -17.09 -8.46 17.00
#